data_AF-A0A6C0C0P8-F1
#
_entry.id   AF-A0A6C0C0P8-F1
#
_cell.length_a   1.000
_cell.length_b   1.000
_cell.length_c   1.000
_cell.angle_alpha   90.00
_cell.angle_beta   90.00
_cell.angle_gamma   90.00
#
_symmetry.space_group_name_H-M   'P 1'
#
loop_
_entity.id
_entity.type
_entity.pdbx_description
1 polymer ?
#
loop_
_entity_poly.entity_id
_entity_poly.type
_entity_poly.pdbx_seq_one_letter_code
_entity_poly.pdbx_strand_id
1 'polypeptide(L)'
;MHSLHQRLIDDQEHLLILKKDAKILLHQRTSDLMREFLVLMRASGTEHERPVYQGLPDARTFALRLLRQRPLTFWKSEDAYKLKTGETGMGGFEQIGSVDEAPPLIIQDLLTYNEMAIAALLGVSTRTPFYNVGHRSNEGVRGVDGSFTSEGIYAGVVGARFERALVMEYSHMIVTPQQNTTANGYGSKASKGRTTDILRLWARFYQRPFLPDWPEAQKEIASYIQLPGCLFDADIYKQRVRMSIEPFLLDANERGALAPSGAYIVAVGIGLGVWAIHSLMQASLMLEVYQELLHAHELVNVAVLDFSWFPAEVQGNVTHNRIDICFSRRNPADRICANMLLVAMYAWDGNAYPGNEYWIGELSNSGDPAAACCSAIALLQNPDWNERLCFTDAVHFWPPLSGGDSVPPALVTSGASGCTNTDECVRLKFKEPSQTRYLHIDRLNVVHVFVPVVGGDEVSTDNTCKSAMEMQKFFGASFNVTCTKSSAAHLLQAYADMLGFDLWFVKECRIGNMSPDVSRMKKSRREQIAAYVSILHTLSRRETVRSQLQGAFPSFPSALAQSIQDSANIFTIVLSPKTPDSYLRFPAPSFELRRKPQLGGVSCSFRLALAEKLEARIPASRHRSPLAAAVFSGDTLRQESTVNSQSYLLMVERVVDFFAERGEQLPSLSFQTLDSLQNIMGITFDTMEETFDTFVSAESIVEPERSFFHTSTNQEHINIMVQAFLAIASIHLKAHCGYNRNFGQVCDDNALSCAERIHTLLFESDPEDCLLSWLTQLLERPLPPTVQKKVKERFNAFWLTVKDAPHYDEFLLLLHDIEGTGVYYQGCIGMHIGDCLAGVDDLPNTDKELVISAASMLERPSERRGILHNNNPFVEGSTISVRIQDLHEIIADSARSSSWQVAELLLMKLDENRNTVDACLYELLIRESSFWLAGRSDWHDIQTHMLALMPDQDSLDTFAQRMGHVNVWLRITTFVARSLYTEVTTSVPQGAEQLSGLSNSVTPSKLKTTLLLLGVDVPEEQISMSSRYDGYTVSLSQANRKIIMDIHERRRRNFHLSQESARLLYEECKRRIGANSPEYIDAMRYDNQTLSQVAHPADRSRTLRVPLKIFKTCLLLDIVIPYWEFNRFDGYLVSSDTASDIDFLEQTALWSRQQREMTNAEDRSSLAQVSHVRTRR
;
A
#
# COMPACT_ATOMS: atom_id res chain seq x y z
N MET A 1 3.98 32.98 24.21
CA MET A 1 2.63 32.40 24.00
C MET A 1 1.50 33.13 24.74
N HIS A 2 1.49 33.21 26.08
CA HIS A 2 0.35 33.83 26.81
C HIS A 2 0.06 35.29 26.39
N SER A 3 1.11 36.06 26.11
CA SER A 3 0.99 37.45 25.63
C SER A 3 0.47 37.58 24.18
N LEU A 4 0.75 36.61 23.30
CA LEU A 4 0.26 36.58 21.92
C LEU A 4 -1.21 36.15 21.89
N HIS A 5 -1.56 35.13 22.67
CA HIS A 5 -2.94 34.67 22.82
C HIS A 5 -3.85 35.81 23.29
N GLN A 6 -3.45 36.53 24.35
CA GLN A 6 -4.23 37.67 24.83
C GLN A 6 -4.47 38.73 23.74
N ARG A 7 -3.47 39.01 22.89
CA ARG A 7 -3.63 39.97 21.78
C ARG A 7 -4.59 39.49 20.70
N LEU A 8 -4.55 38.21 20.35
CA LEU A 8 -5.52 37.64 19.41
C LEU A 8 -6.95 37.71 19.94
N ILE A 9 -7.13 37.61 21.27
CA ILE A 9 -8.42 37.85 21.93
C ILE A 9 -8.80 39.33 21.85
N ASP A 10 -7.86 40.23 22.15
CA ASP A 10 -8.11 41.67 22.13
C ASP A 10 -8.50 42.17 20.72
N ASP A 11 -7.94 41.58 19.66
CA ASP A 11 -8.22 41.92 18.25
C ASP A 11 -9.38 41.13 17.64
N GLN A 12 -10.10 40.29 18.41
CA GLN A 12 -11.04 39.31 17.86
C GLN A 12 -12.08 39.91 16.89
N GLU A 13 -12.66 41.06 17.21
CA GLU A 13 -13.63 41.75 16.33
C GLU A 13 -12.99 42.19 15.00
N HIS A 14 -11.76 42.70 15.05
CA HIS A 14 -11.02 43.11 13.87
C HIS A 14 -10.65 41.91 12.99
N LEU A 15 -10.21 40.80 13.60
CA LEU A 15 -9.89 39.56 12.88
C LEU A 15 -11.10 38.97 12.14
N LEU A 16 -12.33 39.11 12.68
CA LEU A 16 -13.56 38.69 12.00
C LEU A 16 -13.86 39.50 10.73
N ILE A 17 -13.38 40.75 10.64
CA ILE A 17 -13.46 41.57 9.44
C ILE A 17 -12.39 41.09 8.44
N LEU A 18 -11.15 40.94 8.91
CA LEU A 18 -10.00 40.60 8.07
C LEU A 18 -10.10 39.20 7.44
N LYS A 19 -10.71 38.23 8.12
CA LYS A 19 -10.83 36.85 7.62
C LYS A 19 -11.52 36.77 6.25
N LYS A 20 -12.42 37.73 5.95
CA LYS A 20 -13.16 37.81 4.68
C LYS A 20 -12.27 38.14 3.48
N ASP A 21 -11.04 38.57 3.74
CA ASP A 21 -10.09 39.01 2.73
C ASP A 21 -9.04 37.93 2.39
N ALA A 22 -9.16 36.73 2.99
CA ALA A 22 -8.27 35.61 2.72
C ALA A 22 -8.52 35.01 1.32
N LYS A 23 -7.44 34.62 0.63
CA LYS A 23 -7.45 34.01 -0.69
C LYS A 23 -6.50 32.83 -0.75
N ILE A 24 -6.92 31.78 -1.43
CA ILE A 24 -6.10 30.65 -1.87
C ILE A 24 -5.59 31.00 -3.27
N LEU A 25 -4.28 31.07 -3.44
CA LEU A 25 -3.61 31.49 -4.67
C LEU A 25 -3.08 30.26 -5.41
N LEU A 26 -3.49 30.08 -6.66
CA LEU A 26 -3.04 29.01 -7.53
C LEU A 26 -2.78 29.56 -8.93
N HIS A 27 -1.85 28.96 -9.67
CA HIS A 27 -1.65 29.29 -11.07
C HIS A 27 -2.72 28.63 -11.96
N GLN A 28 -3.10 29.25 -13.08
CA GLN A 28 -4.11 28.71 -14.01
C GLN A 28 -3.72 27.33 -14.57
N ARG A 29 -2.44 27.13 -14.93
CA ARG A 29 -1.90 25.81 -15.32
C ARG A 29 -2.03 24.75 -14.22
N THR A 30 -1.94 25.16 -12.95
CA THR A 30 -2.17 24.24 -11.82
C THR A 30 -3.62 23.79 -11.77
N SER A 31 -4.58 24.65 -12.15
CA SER A 31 -5.99 24.25 -12.31
C SER A 31 -6.16 23.12 -13.33
N ASP A 32 -5.43 23.20 -14.44
CA ASP A 32 -5.47 22.19 -15.50
C ASP A 32 -4.81 20.88 -15.04
N LEU A 33 -3.65 20.96 -14.38
CA LEU A 33 -3.01 19.82 -13.72
C LEU A 33 -3.95 19.14 -12.73
N MET A 34 -4.62 19.92 -11.87
CA MET A 34 -5.60 19.41 -10.90
C MET A 34 -6.76 18.69 -11.60
N ARG A 35 -7.28 19.24 -12.69
CA ARG A 35 -8.38 18.62 -13.44
C ARG A 35 -7.95 17.30 -14.08
N GLU A 36 -6.80 17.28 -14.74
CA GLU A 36 -6.25 16.06 -15.34
C GLU A 36 -5.87 15.02 -14.28
N PHE A 37 -5.32 15.46 -13.13
CA PHE A 37 -5.04 14.60 -11.98
C PHE A 37 -6.31 13.95 -11.47
N LEU A 38 -7.38 14.71 -11.24
CA LEU A 38 -8.66 14.15 -10.81
C LEU A 38 -9.22 13.15 -11.83
N VAL A 39 -9.11 13.44 -13.14
CA VAL A 39 -9.53 12.49 -14.19
C VAL A 39 -8.72 11.20 -14.11
N LEU A 40 -7.39 11.30 -14.01
CA LEU A 40 -6.51 10.15 -13.89
C LEU A 40 -6.83 9.34 -12.63
N MET A 41 -6.90 9.98 -11.47
CA MET A 41 -7.06 9.30 -10.19
C MET A 41 -8.48 8.74 -9.97
N ARG A 42 -9.51 9.34 -10.57
CA ARG A 42 -10.85 8.72 -10.59
C ARG A 42 -10.89 7.45 -11.44
N ALA A 43 -10.05 7.36 -12.48
CA ALA A 43 -9.96 6.20 -13.36
C ALA A 43 -9.02 5.12 -12.83
N SER A 44 -7.87 5.49 -12.27
CA SER A 44 -6.77 4.59 -11.92
C SER A 44 -6.33 4.63 -10.44
N GLY A 45 -7.06 5.35 -9.58
CA GLY A 45 -6.79 5.39 -8.14
C GLY A 45 -7.03 4.04 -7.46
N THR A 46 -6.41 3.84 -6.30
CA THR A 46 -6.66 2.69 -5.42
C THR A 46 -8.11 2.70 -4.90
N GLU A 47 -8.47 1.65 -4.14
CA GLU A 47 -9.76 1.58 -3.45
C GLU A 47 -9.96 2.68 -2.40
N HIS A 48 -8.88 3.14 -1.77
CA HIS A 48 -8.89 4.24 -0.79
C HIS A 48 -8.95 5.61 -1.47
N GLU A 49 -8.26 5.76 -2.60
CA GLU A 49 -8.18 7.00 -3.37
C GLU A 49 -9.46 7.35 -4.13
N ARG A 50 -10.08 6.36 -4.78
CA ARG A 50 -11.23 6.61 -5.66
C ARG A 50 -12.40 7.31 -4.96
N PRO A 51 -12.85 6.90 -3.75
CA PRO A 51 -13.95 7.59 -3.05
C PRO A 51 -13.64 9.06 -2.80
N VAL A 52 -12.42 9.38 -2.36
CA VAL A 52 -11.98 10.74 -2.12
C VAL A 52 -12.03 11.57 -3.41
N TYR A 53 -11.46 11.08 -4.51
CA TYR A 53 -11.41 11.84 -5.77
C TYR A 53 -12.73 11.91 -6.52
N GLN A 54 -13.64 10.94 -6.34
CA GLN A 54 -15.01 10.99 -6.86
C GLN A 54 -15.84 12.06 -6.14
N GLY A 55 -15.60 12.27 -4.83
CA GLY A 55 -16.26 13.30 -4.04
C GLY A 55 -15.81 14.73 -4.33
N LEU A 56 -14.75 14.93 -5.12
CA LEU A 56 -14.19 16.24 -5.45
C LEU A 56 -14.55 16.61 -6.89
N PRO A 57 -15.63 17.34 -7.18
CA PRO A 57 -16.13 17.52 -8.55
C PRO A 57 -15.16 18.27 -9.49
N ASP A 58 -14.39 19.23 -8.97
CA ASP A 58 -13.56 20.12 -9.77
C ASP A 58 -12.25 20.57 -9.07
N ALA A 59 -11.40 21.30 -9.80
CA ALA A 59 -10.13 21.81 -9.28
C ALA A 59 -10.28 22.76 -8.07
N ARG A 60 -11.39 23.50 -7.94
CA ARG A 60 -11.60 24.41 -6.80
C ARG A 60 -11.88 23.62 -5.54
N THR A 61 -12.77 22.63 -5.61
CA THR A 61 -13.04 21.73 -4.49
C THR A 61 -11.80 20.93 -4.09
N PHE A 62 -10.98 20.53 -5.06
CA PHE A 62 -9.70 19.88 -4.78
C PHE A 62 -8.71 20.82 -4.07
N ALA A 63 -8.60 22.09 -4.49
CA ALA A 63 -7.77 23.07 -3.79
C ALA A 63 -8.17 23.24 -2.30
N LEU A 64 -9.47 23.22 -1.99
CA LEU A 64 -9.95 23.26 -0.61
C LEU A 64 -9.49 22.03 0.20
N ARG A 65 -9.50 20.84 -0.41
CA ARG A 65 -8.96 19.62 0.23
C ARG A 65 -7.46 19.76 0.48
N LEU A 66 -6.70 20.20 -0.52
CA LEU A 66 -5.25 20.35 -0.42
C LEU A 66 -4.83 21.32 0.68
N LEU A 67 -5.67 22.27 1.08
CA LEU A 67 -5.42 23.14 2.21
C LEU A 67 -5.82 22.52 3.56
N ARG A 68 -6.96 21.80 3.61
CA ARG A 68 -7.61 21.37 4.86
C ARG A 68 -7.10 20.06 5.43
N GLN A 69 -6.69 19.12 4.58
CA GLN A 69 -6.28 17.77 4.97
C GLN A 69 -4.78 17.65 5.20
N ARG A 70 -4.23 18.59 5.98
CA ARG A 70 -2.82 18.64 6.35
C ARG A 70 -2.65 18.38 7.84
N PRO A 71 -1.53 17.78 8.27
CA PRO A 71 -1.13 17.79 9.68
C PRO A 71 -0.90 19.22 10.17
N LEU A 72 -0.92 19.41 11.49
CA LEU A 72 -0.56 20.69 12.10
C LEU A 72 0.92 21.02 11.85
N THR A 73 1.77 20.02 11.99
CA THR A 73 3.22 20.14 11.77
C THR A 73 3.69 19.05 10.82
N PHE A 74 4.58 19.39 9.89
CA PHE A 74 5.26 18.49 8.97
C PHE A 74 6.63 19.08 8.62
N TRP A 75 7.73 18.36 8.88
CA TRP A 75 9.10 18.86 8.68
C TRP A 75 10.14 17.72 8.71
N LYS A 76 11.38 18.05 8.31
CA LYS A 76 12.56 17.16 8.19
C LYS A 76 12.46 16.12 7.07
N SER A 77 13.58 15.46 6.79
CA SER A 77 13.70 14.40 5.78
C SER A 77 12.93 13.13 6.13
N GLU A 78 12.69 12.88 7.42
CA GLU A 78 11.96 11.70 7.91
C GLU A 78 10.44 11.91 7.98
N ASP A 79 9.94 13.05 7.51
CA ASP A 79 8.52 13.44 7.59
C ASP A 79 7.97 13.38 9.03
N ALA A 80 8.62 14.08 9.95
CA ALA A 80 8.11 14.20 11.31
C ALA A 80 6.80 15.00 11.32
N TYR A 81 5.78 14.52 12.03
CA TYR A 81 4.44 15.12 11.98
C TYR A 81 3.75 15.22 13.35
N LYS A 82 2.80 16.16 13.42
CA LYS A 82 1.77 16.24 14.47
C LYS A 82 0.39 16.45 13.85
N LEU A 83 -0.55 15.57 14.16
CA LEU A 83 -1.92 15.62 13.66
C LEU A 83 -2.80 16.56 14.50
N LYS A 84 -3.94 16.97 13.95
CA LYS A 84 -4.93 17.81 14.66
C LYS A 84 -5.53 17.12 15.88
N THR A 85 -5.60 15.80 15.82
CA THR A 85 -6.07 14.90 16.88
C THR A 85 -5.06 14.77 18.03
N GLY A 86 -3.80 15.19 17.80
CA GLY A 86 -2.74 15.26 18.82
C GLY A 86 -1.64 14.21 18.66
N GLU A 87 -1.87 13.16 17.86
CA GLU A 87 -0.90 12.11 17.56
C GLU A 87 0.33 12.68 16.84
N THR A 88 1.48 12.09 17.14
CA THR A 88 2.79 12.47 16.58
C THR A 88 3.52 11.25 16.07
N GLY A 89 4.31 11.40 15.01
CA GLY A 89 5.10 10.30 14.45
C GLY A 89 6.13 10.79 13.43
N MET A 90 6.75 9.85 12.72
CA MET A 90 7.69 10.09 11.61
C MET A 90 7.42 9.05 10.51
N GLY A 91 7.46 9.48 9.25
CA GLY A 91 7.25 8.63 8.07
C GLY A 91 5.82 8.10 7.90
N GLY A 92 5.64 7.19 6.93
CA GLY A 92 4.37 6.48 6.69
C GLY A 92 3.43 7.16 5.69
N PHE A 93 3.76 8.37 5.22
CA PHE A 93 2.94 9.10 4.25
C PHE A 93 2.92 8.46 2.85
N GLU A 94 3.86 7.55 2.54
CA GLU A 94 3.90 6.78 1.29
C GLU A 94 2.79 5.75 1.21
N GLN A 95 2.27 5.33 2.38
CA GLN A 95 1.20 4.34 2.49
C GLN A 95 -0.18 4.98 2.35
N ILE A 96 -0.30 6.30 2.53
CA ILE A 96 -1.59 7.01 2.48
C ILE A 96 -2.18 6.88 1.07
N GLY A 97 -3.41 6.38 0.96
CA GLY A 97 -4.04 6.08 -0.31
C GLY A 97 -3.55 4.80 -0.99
N SER A 98 -2.67 4.02 -0.37
CA SER A 98 -2.31 2.67 -0.81
C SER A 98 -3.20 1.62 -0.12
N VAL A 99 -3.10 0.35 -0.55
CA VAL A 99 -3.79 -0.78 0.11
C VAL A 99 -3.27 -1.07 1.53
N ASP A 100 -2.08 -0.56 1.84
CA ASP A 100 -1.45 -0.68 3.15
C ASP A 100 -1.72 0.55 4.04
N GLU A 101 -2.64 1.45 3.64
CA GLU A 101 -2.97 2.61 4.48
C GLU A 101 -3.56 2.16 5.83
N ALA A 102 -3.16 2.85 6.91
CA ALA A 102 -3.57 2.50 8.26
C ALA A 102 -3.74 3.75 9.14
N PRO A 103 -4.78 3.81 10.00
CA PRO A 103 -4.93 4.90 10.96
C PRO A 103 -3.68 5.06 11.85
N PRO A 104 -3.27 6.29 12.18
CA PRO A 104 -3.97 7.56 11.90
C PRO A 104 -3.62 8.19 10.55
N LEU A 105 -2.79 7.54 9.73
CA LEU A 105 -2.34 8.05 8.44
C LEU A 105 -3.19 7.48 7.30
N ILE A 106 -4.37 8.08 7.08
CA ILE A 106 -5.32 7.66 6.04
C ILE A 106 -5.69 8.82 5.12
N ILE A 107 -6.01 8.51 3.87
CA ILE A 107 -6.27 9.52 2.84
C ILE A 107 -7.51 10.37 3.13
N GLN A 108 -8.43 9.88 3.94
CA GLN A 108 -9.62 10.64 4.31
C GLN A 108 -9.24 11.94 5.06
N ASP A 109 -8.21 11.87 5.90
CA ASP A 109 -7.81 12.93 6.82
C ASP A 109 -6.52 13.64 6.40
N LEU A 110 -5.72 13.02 5.52
CA LEU A 110 -4.41 13.49 5.11
C LEU A 110 -4.18 13.38 3.59
N LEU A 111 -3.12 14.06 3.10
CA LEU A 111 -2.72 14.05 1.71
C LEU A 111 -1.82 12.85 1.37
N THR A 112 -1.99 12.28 0.17
CA THR A 112 -0.99 11.38 -0.44
C THR A 112 0.22 12.18 -0.92
N TYR A 113 1.37 11.52 -1.15
CA TYR A 113 2.55 12.16 -1.73
C TYR A 113 2.29 12.84 -3.09
N ASN A 114 1.40 12.28 -3.92
CA ASN A 114 1.00 12.91 -5.18
C ASN A 114 0.19 14.19 -4.95
N GLU A 115 -0.70 14.18 -3.95
CA GLU A 115 -1.45 15.37 -3.55
C GLU A 115 -0.55 16.44 -2.96
N MET A 116 0.46 16.06 -2.16
CA MET A 116 1.43 16.99 -1.57
C MET A 116 2.20 17.77 -2.64
N ALA A 117 2.63 17.10 -3.72
CA ALA A 117 3.31 17.76 -4.83
C ALA A 117 2.44 18.84 -5.50
N ILE A 118 1.12 18.64 -5.57
CA ILE A 118 0.16 19.63 -6.07
C ILE A 118 -0.12 20.70 -4.99
N ALA A 119 -0.22 20.30 -3.72
CA ALA A 119 -0.43 21.20 -2.58
C ALA A 119 0.71 22.20 -2.41
N ALA A 120 1.94 21.84 -2.81
CA ALA A 120 3.10 22.72 -2.82
C ALA A 120 3.04 23.82 -3.90
N LEU A 121 2.06 23.77 -4.82
CA LEU A 121 1.79 24.85 -5.79
C LEU A 121 0.76 25.87 -5.25
N LEU A 122 0.18 25.61 -4.08
CA LEU A 122 -0.86 26.41 -3.45
C LEU A 122 -0.25 27.42 -2.47
N GLY A 123 -0.62 28.69 -2.59
CA GLY A 123 -0.35 29.73 -1.59
C GLY A 123 -1.61 30.19 -0.87
N VAL A 124 -1.46 30.82 0.30
CA VAL A 124 -2.56 31.47 1.02
C VAL A 124 -2.16 32.90 1.38
N SER A 125 -2.99 33.87 1.02
CA SER A 125 -2.77 35.31 1.23
C SER A 125 -3.91 35.90 2.05
N THR A 126 -3.59 36.67 3.09
CA THR A 126 -4.61 37.36 3.89
C THR A 126 -4.09 38.71 4.36
N ARG A 127 -5.01 39.66 4.54
CA ARG A 127 -4.75 40.86 5.33
C ARG A 127 -4.64 40.47 6.81
N THR A 128 -3.64 40.98 7.52
CA THR A 128 -3.35 40.62 8.92
C THR A 128 -2.75 41.81 9.68
N PRO A 129 -3.06 41.98 10.98
CA PRO A 129 -2.25 42.82 11.85
C PRO A 129 -0.87 42.19 12.03
N PHE A 130 0.12 43.02 12.28
CA PHE A 130 1.43 42.62 12.77
C PHE A 130 1.59 43.08 14.22
N TYR A 131 2.38 42.33 14.99
CA TYR A 131 2.57 42.53 16.43
C TYR A 131 4.01 42.87 16.81
N ASN A 132 4.93 42.64 15.88
CA ASN A 132 6.35 43.00 15.94
C ASN A 132 6.91 43.04 14.52
N VAL A 133 8.22 43.29 14.37
CA VAL A 133 8.89 43.40 13.06
C VAL A 133 8.98 42.08 12.28
N GLY A 134 8.80 40.92 12.93
CA GLY A 134 8.87 39.61 12.30
C GLY A 134 10.27 39.00 12.19
N HIS A 135 11.19 39.35 13.10
CA HIS A 135 12.51 38.71 13.17
C HIS A 135 12.40 37.19 13.39
N ARG A 136 13.35 36.40 12.88
CA ARG A 136 13.32 34.92 12.96
C ARG A 136 13.17 34.39 14.40
N SER A 137 13.81 35.05 15.36
CA SER A 137 13.74 34.72 16.79
C SER A 137 12.74 35.57 17.58
N ASN A 138 11.65 36.03 16.96
CA ASN A 138 10.72 36.96 17.64
C ASN A 138 9.89 36.29 18.75
N GLU A 139 9.63 34.98 18.67
CA GLU A 139 8.99 34.16 19.73
C GLU A 139 7.68 34.74 20.31
N GLY A 140 6.99 35.58 19.54
CA GLY A 140 5.75 36.25 19.95
C GLY A 140 5.96 37.40 20.94
N VAL A 141 7.18 37.91 21.05
CA VAL A 141 7.51 39.10 21.84
C VAL A 141 6.87 40.33 21.19
N ARG A 142 6.28 41.21 22.00
CA ARG A 142 5.59 42.42 21.51
C ARG A 142 6.62 43.44 21.02
N GLY A 143 6.40 43.99 19.82
CA GLY A 143 7.15 45.13 19.32
C GLY A 143 6.74 46.44 19.98
N VAL A 144 7.56 47.48 19.83
CA VAL A 144 7.19 48.83 20.27
C VAL A 144 6.19 49.40 19.27
N ASP A 145 5.03 49.88 19.74
CA ASP A 145 4.00 50.43 18.86
C ASP A 145 4.59 51.55 17.99
N GLY A 146 4.37 51.48 16.68
CA GLY A 146 4.94 52.40 15.70
C GLY A 146 6.37 52.10 15.24
N SER A 147 7.04 51.07 15.77
CA SER A 147 8.35 50.61 15.26
C SER A 147 8.25 49.61 14.10
N PHE A 148 7.04 49.13 13.80
CA PHE A 148 6.72 48.18 12.73
C PHE A 148 5.46 48.65 11.98
N THR A 149 5.21 48.07 10.82
CA THR A 149 3.98 48.30 10.04
C THR A 149 2.82 47.60 10.75
N SER A 150 1.76 48.32 11.15
CA SER A 150 0.69 47.74 11.98
C SER A 150 -0.17 46.69 11.27
N GLU A 151 -0.32 46.78 9.96
CA GLU A 151 -1.17 45.88 9.18
C GLU A 151 -0.67 45.80 7.73
N GLY A 152 -0.83 44.64 7.11
CA GLY A 152 -0.53 44.44 5.69
C GLY A 152 -1.07 43.12 5.19
N ILE A 153 -0.61 42.70 4.02
CA ILE A 153 -0.89 41.39 3.45
C ILE A 153 0.29 40.47 3.79
N TYR A 154 -0.01 39.28 4.30
CA TYR A 154 1.00 38.25 4.52
C TYR A 154 0.59 36.97 3.80
N ALA A 155 1.47 36.49 2.91
CA ALA A 155 1.21 35.33 2.08
C ALA A 155 2.17 34.16 2.41
N GLY A 156 1.61 32.99 2.67
CA GLY A 156 2.37 31.74 2.71
C GLY A 156 2.60 31.23 1.30
N VAL A 157 3.86 31.09 0.90
CA VAL A 157 4.26 30.66 -0.44
C VAL A 157 5.26 29.51 -0.33
N VAL A 158 5.03 28.45 -1.11
CA VAL A 158 5.78 27.20 -1.01
C VAL A 158 6.83 27.10 -2.13
N GLY A 159 8.05 26.72 -1.76
CA GLY A 159 9.17 26.48 -2.68
C GLY A 159 9.30 25.00 -3.09
N ALA A 160 10.33 24.69 -3.88
CA ALA A 160 10.65 23.30 -4.25
C ALA A 160 11.39 22.59 -3.11
N ARG A 161 11.08 21.30 -2.88
CA ARG A 161 11.71 20.44 -1.85
C ARG A 161 12.54 19.32 -2.50
N PHE A 162 13.84 19.27 -2.19
CA PHE A 162 14.76 18.25 -2.73
C PHE A 162 15.36 17.29 -1.68
N GLU A 163 15.00 17.42 -0.39
CA GLU A 163 15.54 16.59 0.71
C GLU A 163 15.27 15.09 0.57
N ARG A 164 14.28 14.70 -0.23
CA ARG A 164 13.83 13.32 -0.33
C ARG A 164 13.74 12.85 -1.78
N ALA A 165 14.51 11.81 -2.10
CA ALA A 165 14.54 11.21 -3.43
C ALA A 165 13.20 10.53 -3.80
N LEU A 166 12.96 10.36 -5.10
CA LEU A 166 11.81 9.65 -5.70
C LEU A 166 10.43 10.32 -5.57
N VAL A 167 10.29 11.38 -4.79
CA VAL A 167 9.01 12.05 -4.52
C VAL A 167 9.10 13.56 -4.76
N MET A 168 7.95 14.26 -4.76
CA MET A 168 7.88 15.72 -4.86
C MET A 168 8.66 16.26 -6.08
N GLU A 169 9.25 17.46 -5.99
CA GLU A 169 10.04 18.06 -7.07
C GLU A 169 11.29 17.25 -7.44
N TYR A 170 11.85 16.45 -6.51
CA TYR A 170 12.98 15.57 -6.82
C TYR A 170 12.66 14.63 -7.99
N SER A 171 11.48 14.03 -7.99
CA SER A 171 11.03 13.12 -9.06
C SER A 171 10.86 13.80 -10.43
N HIS A 172 10.70 15.13 -10.46
CA HIS A 172 10.41 15.87 -11.70
C HIS A 172 11.64 16.56 -12.31
N MET A 173 12.65 16.88 -11.48
CA MET A 173 13.72 17.81 -11.84
C MET A 173 15.12 17.25 -11.63
N ILE A 174 15.26 16.23 -10.78
CA ILE A 174 16.53 15.56 -10.54
C ILE A 174 16.55 14.29 -11.37
N VAL A 175 17.55 14.19 -12.24
CA VAL A 175 17.75 13.04 -13.11
C VAL A 175 18.93 12.24 -12.59
N THR A 176 18.70 10.98 -12.22
CA THR A 176 19.73 10.05 -11.74
C THR A 176 19.63 8.70 -12.44
N PRO A 177 20.73 7.93 -12.56
CA PRO A 177 20.68 6.61 -13.19
C PRO A 177 19.80 5.61 -12.43
N GLN A 178 19.62 5.77 -11.11
CA GLN A 178 18.81 4.88 -10.29
C GLN A 178 17.30 5.18 -10.41
N GLN A 179 16.92 6.47 -10.45
CA GLN A 179 15.53 6.88 -10.54
C GLN A 179 15.02 6.86 -11.98
N ASN A 180 15.75 7.49 -12.90
CA ASN A 180 15.28 7.79 -14.25
C ASN A 180 15.51 6.61 -15.19
N THR A 181 14.76 5.54 -14.97
CA THR A 181 14.78 4.33 -15.82
C THR A 181 13.42 4.12 -16.47
N THR A 182 13.40 3.39 -17.60
CA THR A 182 12.15 2.99 -18.28
C THR A 182 11.27 2.09 -17.43
N ALA A 183 11.87 1.31 -16.52
CA ALA A 183 11.17 0.50 -15.54
C ALA A 183 10.41 1.37 -14.50
N ASN A 184 11.02 2.47 -14.07
CA ASN A 184 10.41 3.42 -13.13
C ASN A 184 9.45 4.43 -13.81
N GLY A 185 9.18 4.27 -15.10
CA GLY A 185 8.22 5.09 -15.84
C GLY A 185 8.80 6.31 -16.56
N TYR A 186 10.13 6.46 -16.59
CA TYR A 186 10.81 7.56 -17.27
C TYR A 186 11.19 7.23 -18.71
N GLY A 187 11.38 8.27 -19.51
CA GLY A 187 11.85 8.20 -20.89
C GLY A 187 10.80 7.82 -21.92
N SER A 188 11.15 7.97 -23.19
CA SER A 188 10.20 7.76 -24.30
C SER A 188 9.61 6.35 -24.34
N LYS A 189 10.38 5.35 -23.89
CA LYS A 189 10.06 3.92 -23.91
C LYS A 189 9.60 3.36 -22.56
N ALA A 190 9.17 4.24 -21.65
CA ALA A 190 8.64 3.85 -20.35
C ALA A 190 7.58 2.75 -20.43
N SER A 191 7.61 1.81 -19.48
CA SER A 191 6.58 0.79 -19.35
C SER A 191 5.20 1.42 -19.06
N LYS A 192 4.11 0.84 -19.56
CA LYS A 192 2.76 1.34 -19.26
C LYS A 192 2.42 1.02 -17.80
N GLY A 193 1.87 1.98 -17.07
CA GLY A 193 1.48 1.80 -15.69
C GLY A 193 1.18 3.13 -15.01
N ARG A 194 0.61 3.05 -13.80
CA ARG A 194 0.16 4.23 -13.05
C ARG A 194 1.28 5.24 -12.80
N THR A 195 2.46 4.78 -12.39
CA THR A 195 3.62 5.65 -12.15
C THR A 195 3.97 6.43 -13.43
N THR A 196 4.01 5.74 -14.58
CA THR A 196 4.23 6.36 -15.88
C THR A 196 3.14 7.38 -16.20
N ASP A 197 1.86 7.07 -15.98
CA ASP A 197 0.77 8.00 -16.28
C ASP A 197 0.84 9.29 -15.44
N ILE A 198 1.23 9.17 -14.17
CA ILE A 198 1.48 10.32 -13.28
C ILE A 198 2.70 11.12 -13.76
N LEU A 199 3.81 10.47 -14.12
CA LEU A 199 4.99 11.16 -14.66
C LEU A 199 4.68 11.84 -16.01
N ARG A 200 3.80 11.26 -16.84
CA ARG A 200 3.33 11.88 -18.09
C ARG A 200 2.43 13.07 -17.85
N LEU A 201 1.61 13.02 -16.80
CA LEU A 201 0.81 14.16 -16.35
C LEU A 201 1.73 15.32 -15.95
N TRP A 202 2.74 15.08 -15.12
CA TRP A 202 3.72 16.10 -14.74
C TRP A 202 4.57 16.60 -15.91
N ALA A 203 4.97 15.71 -16.82
CA ALA A 203 5.67 16.11 -18.04
C ALA A 203 4.84 17.10 -18.85
N ARG A 204 3.54 16.81 -19.10
CA ARG A 204 2.63 17.74 -19.79
C ARG A 204 2.47 19.06 -19.04
N PHE A 205 2.35 19.00 -17.71
CA PHE A 205 2.32 20.20 -16.89
C PHE A 205 3.56 21.06 -17.10
N TYR A 206 4.75 20.48 -17.25
CA TYR A 206 6.01 21.17 -17.58
C TYR A 206 6.24 21.38 -19.09
N GLN A 207 5.23 21.15 -19.92
CA GLN A 207 5.30 21.27 -21.39
C GLN A 207 6.37 20.40 -22.04
N ARG A 208 6.64 19.23 -21.45
CA ARG A 208 7.51 18.18 -21.98
C ARG A 208 6.66 16.99 -22.45
N PRO A 209 7.08 16.25 -23.49
CA PRO A 209 6.38 15.01 -23.90
C PRO A 209 6.53 13.90 -22.86
N PHE A 210 7.63 13.89 -22.12
CA PHE A 210 7.95 13.02 -20.99
C PHE A 210 9.12 13.57 -20.20
N LEU A 211 9.28 13.06 -18.98
CA LEU A 211 10.51 13.20 -18.23
C LEU A 211 11.50 12.15 -18.72
N PRO A 212 12.75 12.50 -19.05
CA PRO A 212 13.70 11.61 -19.73
C PRO A 212 14.18 10.49 -18.81
N ASP A 213 14.54 9.36 -19.42
CA ASP A 213 15.39 8.38 -18.76
C ASP A 213 16.85 8.85 -18.74
N TRP A 214 17.70 8.19 -17.96
CA TRP A 214 19.09 8.57 -17.79
C TRP A 214 19.88 8.57 -19.11
N PRO A 215 19.82 7.53 -19.97
CA PRO A 215 20.48 7.55 -21.28
C PRO A 215 19.99 8.68 -22.21
N GLU A 216 18.70 9.02 -22.20
CA GLU A 216 18.16 10.14 -22.96
C GLU A 216 18.70 11.47 -22.45
N ALA A 217 18.69 11.69 -21.12
CA ALA A 217 19.24 12.90 -20.50
C ALA A 217 20.75 13.05 -20.74
N GLN A 218 21.52 11.96 -20.72
CA GLN A 218 22.95 11.99 -21.02
C GLN A 218 23.27 12.42 -22.45
N LYS A 219 22.39 12.16 -23.42
CA LYS A 219 22.57 12.64 -24.80
C LYS A 219 22.39 14.14 -24.92
N GLU A 220 21.56 14.71 -24.06
CA GLU A 220 21.27 16.15 -24.00
C GLU A 220 21.88 16.80 -22.75
N ILE A 221 23.03 16.29 -22.27
CA ILE A 221 23.64 16.71 -21.00
C ILE A 221 23.90 18.22 -20.91
N ALA A 222 24.11 18.89 -22.04
CA ALA A 222 24.29 20.35 -22.12
C ALA A 222 23.03 21.16 -21.75
N SER A 223 21.85 20.54 -21.79
CA SER A 223 20.58 21.15 -21.38
C SER A 223 20.32 21.08 -19.87
N TYR A 224 21.22 20.42 -19.12
CA TYR A 224 21.11 20.26 -17.67
C TYR A 224 22.24 20.98 -16.93
N ILE A 225 21.96 21.39 -15.70
CA ILE A 225 23.02 21.77 -14.78
C ILE A 225 23.56 20.49 -14.15
N GLN A 226 24.85 20.24 -14.35
CA GLN A 226 25.53 19.07 -13.80
C GLN A 226 25.85 19.33 -12.33
N LEU A 227 25.33 18.49 -11.46
CA LEU A 227 25.63 18.50 -10.03
C LEU A 227 26.31 17.18 -9.66
N PRO A 228 27.00 17.10 -8.51
CA PRO A 228 27.53 15.83 -8.02
C PRO A 228 26.43 14.75 -7.98
N GLY A 229 26.66 13.63 -8.66
CA GLY A 229 25.78 12.46 -8.68
C GLY A 229 24.48 12.58 -9.48
N CYS A 230 24.14 13.74 -10.07
CA CYS A 230 22.87 13.93 -10.75
C CYS A 230 22.88 15.06 -11.80
N LEU A 231 21.83 15.11 -12.62
CA LEU A 231 21.54 16.24 -13.50
C LEU A 231 20.33 17.01 -12.97
N PHE A 232 20.41 18.34 -12.99
CA PHE A 232 19.35 19.24 -12.54
C PHE A 232 18.71 19.95 -13.74
N ASP A 233 17.40 19.78 -13.91
CA ASP A 233 16.63 20.43 -14.97
C ASP A 233 16.21 21.85 -14.55
N ALA A 234 17.03 22.83 -14.94
CA ALA A 234 16.81 24.24 -14.61
C ALA A 234 15.52 24.80 -15.23
N ASP A 235 15.11 24.32 -16.41
CA ASP A 235 13.90 24.78 -17.08
C ASP A 235 12.65 24.36 -16.31
N ILE A 236 12.58 23.09 -15.90
CA ILE A 236 11.47 22.57 -15.09
C ILE A 236 11.44 23.28 -13.74
N TYR A 237 12.59 23.53 -13.11
CA TYR A 237 12.66 24.31 -11.87
C TYR A 237 12.09 25.72 -12.03
N LYS A 238 12.49 26.46 -13.08
CA LYS A 238 11.95 27.80 -13.36
C LYS A 238 10.44 27.77 -13.57
N GLN A 239 9.94 26.80 -14.35
CA GLN A 239 8.51 26.62 -14.55
C GLN A 239 7.76 26.34 -13.23
N ARG A 240 8.30 25.48 -12.35
CA ARG A 240 7.70 25.17 -11.05
C ARG A 240 7.64 26.38 -10.12
N VAL A 241 8.73 27.13 -10.03
CA VAL A 241 8.84 28.28 -9.12
C VAL A 241 7.96 29.43 -9.60
N ARG A 242 7.80 29.58 -10.92
CA ARG A 242 6.81 30.51 -11.52
C ARG A 242 5.39 30.27 -11.00
N MET A 243 4.98 29.02 -10.80
CA MET A 243 3.63 28.69 -10.34
C MET A 243 3.33 29.18 -8.92
N SER A 244 4.36 29.39 -8.10
CA SER A 244 4.24 29.98 -6.76
C SER A 244 4.35 31.51 -6.80
N ILE A 245 5.26 32.06 -7.62
CA ILE A 245 5.56 33.51 -7.64
C ILE A 245 4.52 34.32 -8.41
N GLU A 246 4.09 33.84 -9.58
CA GLU A 246 3.20 34.59 -10.46
C GLU A 246 1.83 34.91 -9.80
N PRO A 247 1.14 33.95 -9.16
CA PRO A 247 -0.08 34.25 -8.41
C PRO A 247 0.14 35.24 -7.26
N PHE A 248 1.30 35.18 -6.59
CA PHE A 248 1.63 36.12 -5.50
C PHE A 248 1.82 37.55 -6.02
N LEU A 249 2.57 37.74 -7.11
CA LEU A 249 2.77 39.07 -7.71
C LEU A 249 1.46 39.67 -8.23
N LEU A 250 0.59 38.83 -8.80
CA LEU A 250 -0.71 39.26 -9.31
C LEU A 250 -1.69 39.61 -8.17
N ASP A 251 -1.74 38.84 -7.08
CA ASP A 251 -2.51 39.20 -5.88
C ASP A 251 -1.98 40.50 -5.25
N ALA A 252 -0.65 40.67 -5.17
CA ALA A 252 -0.04 41.89 -4.68
C ALA A 252 -0.39 43.11 -5.54
N ASN A 253 -0.38 42.97 -6.86
CA ASN A 253 -0.78 44.02 -7.79
C ASN A 253 -2.28 44.35 -7.71
N GLU A 254 -3.14 43.34 -7.56
CA GLU A 254 -4.59 43.56 -7.38
C GLU A 254 -4.85 44.35 -6.08
N ARG A 255 -4.25 43.93 -4.97
CA ARG A 255 -4.42 44.58 -3.66
C ARG A 255 -3.74 45.95 -3.59
N GLY A 256 -2.61 46.12 -4.28
CA GLY A 256 -1.88 47.38 -4.37
C GLY A 256 -2.73 48.52 -4.97
N ALA A 257 -3.74 48.20 -5.78
CA ALA A 257 -4.66 49.17 -6.36
C ALA A 257 -5.45 49.97 -5.30
N LEU A 258 -5.57 49.42 -4.08
CA LEU A 258 -6.27 50.04 -2.97
C LEU A 258 -5.41 51.04 -2.19
N ALA A 259 -4.10 51.11 -2.48
CA ALA A 259 -3.16 52.00 -1.80
C ALA A 259 -2.73 53.19 -2.69
N PRO A 260 -2.68 54.42 -2.16
CA PRO A 260 -2.33 55.61 -2.94
C PRO A 260 -0.97 55.54 -3.64
N SER A 261 0.00 54.83 -3.06
CA SER A 261 1.35 54.68 -3.60
C SER A 261 1.67 53.24 -4.02
N GLY A 262 0.64 52.41 -4.23
CA GLY A 262 0.80 51.02 -4.63
C GLY A 262 1.32 50.09 -3.53
N ALA A 263 1.71 48.88 -3.93
CA ALA A 263 2.24 47.85 -3.05
C ALA A 263 3.77 47.96 -2.89
N TYR A 264 4.22 47.76 -1.65
CA TYR A 264 5.59 47.44 -1.29
C TYR A 264 5.67 45.93 -1.04
N ILE A 265 6.29 45.21 -1.97
CA ILE A 265 6.42 43.76 -1.90
C ILE A 265 7.71 43.39 -1.17
N VAL A 266 7.62 42.50 -0.17
CA VAL A 266 8.77 41.84 0.45
C VAL A 266 8.77 40.38 0.04
N ALA A 267 9.68 40.03 -0.86
CA ALA A 267 9.89 38.67 -1.35
C ALA A 267 11.05 38.01 -0.60
N VAL A 268 10.88 36.76 -0.18
CA VAL A 268 11.96 35.93 0.39
C VAL A 268 12.23 34.72 -0.48
N GLY A 269 13.40 34.10 -0.30
CA GLY A 269 13.76 32.87 -0.99
C GLY A 269 12.88 31.69 -0.58
N ILE A 270 12.07 31.17 -1.51
CA ILE A 270 11.22 29.99 -1.28
C ILE A 270 11.97 28.70 -1.68
N GLY A 271 12.24 27.80 -0.73
CA GLY A 271 13.01 26.57 -0.99
C GLY A 271 14.51 26.79 -1.21
N LEU A 272 15.07 27.92 -0.74
CA LEU A 272 16.51 28.22 -0.79
C LEU A 272 17.28 27.80 0.48
N GLY A 273 16.56 27.34 1.51
CA GLY A 273 17.11 26.87 2.79
C GLY A 273 17.44 25.38 2.77
N VAL A 274 17.03 24.65 3.81
CA VAL A 274 17.28 23.19 3.97
C VAL A 274 16.76 22.34 2.80
N TRP A 275 15.81 22.86 2.03
CA TRP A 275 15.26 22.20 0.83
C TRP A 275 16.09 22.35 -0.43
N ALA A 276 17.09 23.23 -0.44
CA ALA A 276 17.89 23.48 -1.61
C ALA A 276 18.92 22.37 -1.82
N ILE A 277 19.08 21.94 -3.08
CA ILE A 277 20.22 21.13 -3.49
C ILE A 277 21.46 22.01 -3.71
N HIS A 278 21.26 23.24 -4.19
CA HIS A 278 22.31 24.24 -4.36
C HIS A 278 21.73 25.67 -4.30
N SER A 279 21.75 26.28 -3.11
CA SER A 279 21.03 27.53 -2.81
C SER A 279 21.36 28.70 -3.75
N LEU A 280 22.63 28.93 -4.08
CA LEU A 280 23.03 30.08 -4.92
C LEU A 280 22.51 29.97 -6.37
N MET A 281 22.70 28.82 -7.00
CA MET A 281 22.15 28.48 -8.31
C MET A 281 20.62 28.63 -8.33
N GLN A 282 19.92 28.03 -7.36
CA GLN A 282 18.46 28.10 -7.25
C GLN A 282 17.96 29.54 -7.02
N ALA A 283 18.71 30.36 -6.28
CA ALA A 283 18.42 31.78 -6.09
C ALA A 283 18.51 32.54 -7.42
N SER A 284 19.57 32.29 -8.20
CA SER A 284 19.74 32.91 -9.52
C SER A 284 18.59 32.56 -10.46
N LEU A 285 18.26 31.28 -10.59
CA LEU A 285 17.17 30.80 -11.44
C LEU A 285 15.81 31.36 -10.99
N MET A 286 15.57 31.50 -9.68
CA MET A 286 14.36 32.11 -9.16
C MET A 286 14.26 33.60 -9.53
N LEU A 287 15.37 34.34 -9.47
CA LEU A 287 15.41 35.75 -9.87
C LEU A 287 15.21 35.92 -11.38
N GLU A 288 15.69 34.99 -12.21
CA GLU A 288 15.34 34.96 -13.65
C GLU A 288 13.83 34.87 -13.85
N VAL A 289 13.13 34.02 -13.09
CA VAL A 289 11.65 33.93 -13.15
C VAL A 289 10.99 35.25 -12.75
N TYR A 290 11.49 35.93 -11.71
CA TYR A 290 11.00 37.28 -11.38
C TYR A 290 11.22 38.25 -12.54
N GLN A 291 12.42 38.28 -13.13
CA GLN A 291 12.72 39.15 -14.27
C GLN A 291 11.80 38.88 -15.47
N GLU A 292 11.53 37.61 -15.78
CA GLU A 292 10.59 37.20 -16.83
C GLU A 292 9.15 37.67 -16.51
N LEU A 293 8.71 37.54 -15.26
CA LEU A 293 7.37 37.96 -14.83
C LEU A 293 7.20 39.48 -14.84
N LEU A 294 8.23 40.23 -14.46
CA LEU A 294 8.22 41.69 -14.53
C LEU A 294 8.16 42.20 -15.98
N HIS A 295 8.64 41.42 -16.96
CA HIS A 295 8.44 41.72 -18.38
C HIS A 295 7.07 41.28 -18.90
N ALA A 296 6.55 40.15 -18.40
CA ALA A 296 5.28 39.59 -18.85
C ALA A 296 4.05 40.36 -18.33
N HIS A 297 4.19 41.02 -17.18
CA HIS A 297 3.10 41.73 -16.51
C HIS A 297 3.48 43.17 -16.20
N GLU A 298 2.60 44.12 -16.52
CA GLU A 298 2.88 45.55 -16.24
C GLU A 298 2.94 45.88 -14.74
N LEU A 299 2.23 45.09 -13.91
CA LEU A 299 2.14 45.21 -12.45
C LEU A 299 1.94 46.65 -11.96
N VAL A 300 1.06 47.39 -12.63
CA VAL A 300 0.90 48.86 -12.52
C VAL A 300 0.74 49.40 -11.10
N ASN A 301 0.26 48.58 -10.16
CA ASN A 301 0.04 48.98 -8.77
C ASN A 301 1.15 48.51 -7.82
N VAL A 302 2.27 48.01 -8.33
CA VAL A 302 3.44 47.64 -7.53
C VAL A 302 4.46 48.76 -7.63
N ALA A 303 4.88 49.33 -6.50
CA ALA A 303 5.87 50.42 -6.47
C ALA A 303 7.28 49.90 -6.17
N VAL A 304 7.39 48.98 -5.20
CA VAL A 304 8.69 48.44 -4.74
C VAL A 304 8.62 46.92 -4.70
N LEU A 305 9.68 46.26 -5.16
CA LEU A 305 9.91 44.83 -4.97
C LEU A 305 11.25 44.65 -4.25
N ASP A 306 11.19 44.27 -2.98
CA ASP A 306 12.34 44.05 -2.11
C ASP A 306 12.61 42.56 -1.93
N PHE A 307 13.73 42.10 -2.48
CA PHE A 307 14.28 40.76 -2.29
C PHE A 307 15.05 40.71 -0.98
N SER A 308 14.38 40.27 0.09
CA SER A 308 14.96 40.16 1.42
C SER A 308 15.60 38.79 1.65
N TRP A 309 16.81 38.80 2.24
CA TRP A 309 17.58 37.60 2.58
C TRP A 309 18.05 36.74 1.39
N PHE A 310 18.09 37.31 0.18
CA PHE A 310 18.75 36.68 -0.97
C PHE A 310 20.29 36.78 -0.86
N PRO A 311 21.04 35.82 -1.45
CA PRO A 311 22.50 35.88 -1.50
C PRO A 311 23.01 37.18 -2.12
N ALA A 312 24.16 37.68 -1.66
CA ALA A 312 24.70 38.96 -2.14
C ALA A 312 25.18 38.87 -3.61
N GLU A 313 25.56 37.68 -4.04
CA GLU A 313 26.13 37.37 -5.35
C GLU A 313 25.10 37.46 -6.48
N VAL A 314 23.81 37.36 -6.16
CA VAL A 314 22.71 37.44 -7.15
C VAL A 314 22.03 38.82 -7.18
N GLN A 315 22.58 39.79 -6.43
CA GLN A 315 22.10 41.16 -6.46
C GLN A 315 22.28 41.76 -7.86
N GLY A 316 21.21 42.36 -8.38
CA GLY A 316 21.21 42.97 -9.71
C GLY A 316 20.74 42.06 -10.85
N ASN A 317 20.44 40.78 -10.58
CA ASN A 317 19.85 39.87 -11.58
C ASN A 317 18.43 40.27 -12.01
N VAL A 318 17.79 41.19 -11.27
CA VAL A 318 16.45 41.70 -11.56
C VAL A 318 16.50 43.22 -11.65
N THR A 319 15.93 43.75 -12.72
CA THR A 319 15.80 45.18 -12.98
C THR A 319 14.44 45.48 -13.58
N HIS A 320 13.94 46.69 -13.33
CA HIS A 320 12.70 47.17 -13.92
C HIS A 320 12.72 48.69 -14.05
N ASN A 321 12.10 49.22 -15.11
CA ASN A 321 12.17 50.67 -15.41
C ASN A 321 11.24 51.52 -14.52
N ARG A 322 10.22 50.90 -13.91
CA ARG A 322 9.18 51.59 -13.12
C ARG A 322 9.11 51.13 -11.66
N ILE A 323 9.48 49.88 -11.39
CA ILE A 323 9.35 49.28 -10.05
C ILE A 323 10.71 49.38 -9.42
N ASP A 324 10.78 49.95 -8.22
CA ASP A 324 12.03 50.04 -7.49
C ASP A 324 12.41 48.65 -6.99
N ILE A 325 13.51 48.10 -7.55
CA ILE A 325 14.03 46.81 -7.14
C ILE A 325 15.06 47.00 -6.03
N CYS A 326 14.85 46.35 -4.90
CA CYS A 326 15.72 46.42 -3.73
C CYS A 326 16.20 45.02 -3.35
N PHE A 327 17.42 44.93 -2.82
CA PHE A 327 17.93 43.74 -2.16
C PHE A 327 18.30 44.13 -0.74
N SER A 328 17.78 43.41 0.26
CA SER A 328 17.94 43.79 1.66
C SER A 328 18.04 42.58 2.58
N ARG A 329 18.11 42.84 3.89
CA ARG A 329 17.97 41.84 4.97
C ARG A 329 16.89 42.28 5.96
N ARG A 330 15.85 42.95 5.46
CA ARG A 330 14.77 43.48 6.29
C ARG A 330 13.90 42.37 6.86
N ASN A 331 13.24 42.64 7.98
CA ASN A 331 12.19 41.78 8.48
C ASN A 331 10.86 42.05 7.72
N PRO A 332 9.93 41.07 7.70
CA PRO A 332 8.69 41.15 6.94
C PRO A 332 7.84 42.39 7.29
N ALA A 333 7.74 42.73 8.57
CA ALA A 333 6.87 43.80 9.07
C ALA A 333 7.65 45.08 9.46
N ASP A 334 8.91 45.21 9.04
CA ASP A 334 9.65 46.48 9.17
C ASP A 334 8.82 47.64 8.60
N ARG A 335 8.97 48.81 9.22
CA ARG A 335 8.15 49.98 8.90
C ARG A 335 8.41 50.44 7.46
N ILE A 336 7.33 50.64 6.70
CA ILE A 336 7.38 51.19 5.33
C ILE A 336 6.79 52.61 5.27
N CYS A 337 6.88 53.26 4.10
CA CYS A 337 6.24 54.54 3.84
C CYS A 337 4.72 54.47 4.04
N ALA A 338 4.14 55.46 4.72
CA ALA A 338 2.75 55.43 5.20
C ALA A 338 1.65 55.33 4.11
N ASN A 339 1.99 55.52 2.83
CA ASN A 339 1.03 55.52 1.71
C ASN A 339 1.08 54.25 0.84
N MET A 340 1.95 53.29 1.17
CA MET A 340 2.08 52.03 0.46
C MET A 340 1.42 50.88 1.24
N LEU A 341 0.92 49.87 0.53
CA LEU A 341 0.47 48.62 1.13
C LEU A 341 1.65 47.66 1.29
N LEU A 342 1.94 47.22 2.52
CA LEU A 342 2.90 46.15 2.74
C LEU A 342 2.31 44.81 2.27
N VAL A 343 3.01 44.13 1.36
CA VAL A 343 2.68 42.77 0.93
C VAL A 343 3.93 41.89 1.12
N ALA A 344 3.96 41.15 2.23
CA ALA A 344 5.07 40.26 2.54
C ALA A 344 4.73 38.82 2.20
N MET A 345 5.73 38.01 1.84
CA MET A 345 5.61 36.56 1.83
C MET A 345 6.48 35.92 2.93
N TYR A 346 6.10 34.73 3.36
CA TYR A 346 6.97 33.81 4.10
C TYR A 346 7.02 32.47 3.39
N ALA A 347 8.17 31.79 3.49
CA ALA A 347 8.32 30.44 2.99
C ALA A 347 7.50 29.48 3.87
N TRP A 348 6.59 28.72 3.27
CA TRP A 348 5.67 27.82 3.95
C TRP A 348 5.89 26.36 3.54
N ASP A 349 5.63 25.44 4.47
CA ASP A 349 5.58 23.99 4.24
C ASP A 349 4.32 23.52 3.49
N GLY A 350 4.54 22.84 2.36
CA GLY A 350 3.48 22.41 1.44
C GLY A 350 2.54 21.35 2.01
N ASN A 351 2.94 20.66 3.08
CA ASN A 351 2.13 19.65 3.77
C ASN A 351 1.91 19.96 5.26
N ALA A 352 2.03 21.23 5.70
CA ALA A 352 1.68 21.63 7.07
C ALA A 352 0.58 22.70 7.08
N TYR A 353 -0.06 22.88 8.24
CA TYR A 353 -0.88 24.07 8.50
C TYR A 353 -0.01 25.33 8.56
N PRO A 354 -0.56 26.52 8.25
CA PRO A 354 0.16 27.78 8.42
C PRO A 354 0.73 27.92 9.83
N GLY A 355 2.03 28.20 9.92
CA GLY A 355 2.79 28.29 11.17
C GLY A 355 3.57 27.03 11.55
N ASN A 356 3.25 25.86 10.98
CA ASN A 356 3.99 24.60 11.09
C ASN A 356 4.53 24.27 12.50
N GLU A 357 5.80 24.55 12.79
CA GLU A 357 6.44 24.29 14.09
C GLU A 357 5.85 25.09 15.25
N TYR A 358 5.09 26.16 14.97
CA TYR A 358 4.31 26.92 15.94
C TYR A 358 3.40 26.01 16.78
N TRP A 359 2.80 24.98 16.16
CA TRP A 359 1.83 24.09 16.78
C TRP A 359 2.45 23.07 17.77
N ILE A 360 3.78 22.97 17.80
CA ILE A 360 4.55 22.18 18.78
C ILE A 360 5.33 23.04 19.77
N GLY A 361 5.25 24.38 19.66
CA GLY A 361 5.93 25.31 20.55
C GLY A 361 7.37 25.64 20.16
N GLU A 362 7.81 25.24 18.96
CA GLU A 362 9.13 25.55 18.41
C GLU A 362 9.09 26.91 17.68
N LEU A 363 9.18 28.00 18.43
CA LEU A 363 8.76 29.34 17.98
C LEU A 363 9.80 30.12 17.15
N SER A 364 11.03 29.63 17.03
CA SER A 364 12.15 30.34 16.37
C SER A 364 12.94 29.49 15.38
N ASN A 365 12.43 28.30 15.05
CA ASN A 365 13.14 27.31 14.26
C ASN A 365 13.22 27.67 12.75
N SER A 366 12.15 28.21 12.18
CA SER A 366 12.04 28.52 10.75
C SER A 366 11.24 29.81 10.49
N GLY A 367 10.96 30.10 9.21
CA GLY A 367 10.14 31.25 8.82
C GLY A 367 8.67 31.10 9.20
N ASP A 368 8.15 29.88 9.23
CA ASP A 368 6.77 29.53 9.58
C ASP A 368 6.36 29.98 10.99
N PRO A 369 7.01 29.52 12.08
CA PRO A 369 6.67 29.95 13.43
C PRO A 369 6.98 31.43 13.64
N ALA A 370 8.02 31.98 12.98
CA ALA A 370 8.32 33.40 13.06
C ALA A 370 7.18 34.26 12.49
N ALA A 371 6.59 33.84 11.36
CA ALA A 371 5.44 34.48 10.74
C ALA A 371 4.17 34.37 11.60
N ALA A 372 3.92 33.20 12.19
CA ALA A 372 2.80 32.99 13.11
C ALA A 372 2.94 33.81 14.41
N CYS A 373 4.16 33.98 14.90
CA CYS A 373 4.43 34.75 16.11
C CYS A 373 4.38 36.28 15.91
N CYS A 374 4.60 36.76 14.68
CA CYS A 374 4.60 38.20 14.39
C CYS A 374 3.26 38.74 13.86
N SER A 375 2.29 37.87 13.59
CA SER A 375 1.02 38.23 12.94
C SER A 375 -0.14 37.33 13.40
N ALA A 376 -1.31 37.43 12.77
CA ALA A 376 -2.48 36.61 13.07
C ALA A 376 -2.71 35.45 12.07
N ILE A 377 -1.70 35.09 11.26
CA ILE A 377 -1.86 34.06 10.20
C ILE A 377 -2.27 32.68 10.74
N ALA A 378 -1.88 32.33 11.98
CA ALA A 378 -2.25 31.06 12.61
C ALA A 378 -3.77 30.90 12.81
N LEU A 379 -4.53 32.01 12.77
CA LEU A 379 -5.99 32.04 12.75
C LEU A 379 -6.54 32.38 11.36
N LEU A 380 -6.03 33.45 10.74
CA LEU A 380 -6.60 33.99 9.50
C LEU A 380 -6.38 33.08 8.28
N GLN A 381 -5.28 32.33 8.25
CA GLN A 381 -4.99 31.36 7.18
C GLN A 381 -5.40 29.93 7.56
N ASN A 382 -5.91 29.72 8.77
CA ASN A 382 -6.34 28.42 9.26
C ASN A 382 -7.80 28.15 8.85
N PRO A 383 -8.07 27.16 7.98
CA PRO A 383 -9.42 26.91 7.48
C PRO A 383 -10.39 26.35 8.54
N ASP A 384 -9.89 25.86 9.68
CA ASP A 384 -10.75 25.41 10.79
C ASP A 384 -11.30 26.59 11.61
N TRP A 385 -10.69 27.79 11.49
CA TRP A 385 -11.18 29.04 12.09
C TRP A 385 -11.76 30.01 11.05
N ASN A 386 -11.07 30.17 9.91
CA ASN A 386 -11.50 31.02 8.81
C ASN A 386 -12.34 30.24 7.81
N GLU A 387 -13.65 30.20 8.05
CA GLU A 387 -14.64 29.53 7.20
C GLU A 387 -14.60 29.95 5.72
N ARG A 388 -14.10 31.14 5.38
CA ARG A 388 -13.93 31.59 3.99
C ARG A 388 -13.09 30.59 3.20
N LEU A 389 -12.05 30.02 3.83
CA LEU A 389 -11.15 29.05 3.21
C LEU A 389 -11.78 27.65 3.05
N CYS A 390 -13.07 27.49 3.37
CA CYS A 390 -13.87 26.31 3.08
C CYS A 390 -14.80 26.49 1.88
N PHE A 391 -14.83 27.68 1.26
CA PHE A 391 -15.68 27.98 0.11
C PHE A 391 -14.85 28.22 -1.16
N THR A 392 -15.38 27.80 -2.31
CA THR A 392 -14.67 27.83 -3.60
C THR A 392 -14.43 29.23 -4.16
N ASP A 393 -15.12 30.25 -3.62
CA ASP A 393 -14.92 31.67 -3.96
C ASP A 393 -13.62 32.22 -3.40
N ALA A 394 -13.05 31.58 -2.37
CA ALA A 394 -11.72 31.90 -1.85
C ALA A 394 -10.60 31.38 -2.75
N VAL A 395 -10.88 30.52 -3.74
CA VAL A 395 -9.88 29.97 -4.66
C VAL A 395 -9.70 30.91 -5.85
N HIS A 396 -8.49 31.42 -6.06
CA HIS A 396 -8.17 32.31 -7.16
C HIS A 396 -7.10 31.68 -8.06
N PHE A 397 -7.44 31.53 -9.35
CA PHE A 397 -6.51 31.09 -10.38
C PHE A 397 -5.94 32.30 -11.11
N TRP A 398 -4.61 32.37 -11.19
CA TRP A 398 -3.88 33.48 -11.80
C TRP A 398 -2.92 32.98 -12.90
N PRO A 399 -2.71 33.71 -14.01
CA PRO A 399 -3.52 34.84 -14.47
C PRO A 399 -4.96 34.39 -14.82
N PRO A 400 -5.96 35.30 -14.78
CA PRO A 400 -7.31 34.96 -15.17
C PRO A 400 -7.35 34.60 -16.65
N LEU A 401 -8.17 33.60 -17.04
CA LEU A 401 -8.36 33.23 -18.44
C LEU A 401 -8.75 34.48 -19.25
N SER A 402 -7.90 34.86 -20.19
CA SER A 402 -8.11 36.03 -21.04
C SER A 402 -9.39 35.84 -21.85
N GLY A 403 -10.38 36.70 -21.65
CA GLY A 403 -11.55 36.76 -22.52
C GLY A 403 -11.12 37.25 -23.90
N GLY A 404 -10.83 36.32 -24.81
CA GLY A 404 -10.48 36.65 -26.19
C GLY A 404 -9.39 35.76 -26.77
N ASP A 405 -9.73 34.51 -27.08
CA ASP A 405 -9.26 33.87 -28.31
C ASP A 405 -10.34 32.88 -28.77
N SER A 406 -10.73 33.07 -30.03
CA SER A 406 -11.85 32.43 -30.71
C SER A 406 -11.66 30.91 -30.86
N VAL A 407 -12.53 30.14 -30.21
CA VAL A 407 -12.97 28.85 -30.73
C VAL A 407 -14.11 29.12 -31.74
N PRO A 408 -14.00 28.76 -33.04
CA PRO A 408 -15.13 28.85 -33.96
C PRO A 408 -16.16 27.74 -33.68
N PRO A 409 -17.42 27.93 -34.10
CA PRO A 409 -18.57 27.75 -33.21
C PRO A 409 -19.35 26.46 -33.45
N ALA A 410 -19.99 25.95 -32.39
CA ALA A 410 -21.20 25.15 -32.52
C ALA A 410 -22.28 25.68 -31.55
N LEU A 411 -23.02 26.66 -32.08
CA LEU A 411 -24.43 26.98 -31.84
C LEU A 411 -24.97 26.89 -30.40
N VAL A 412 -25.11 28.07 -29.81
CA VAL A 412 -26.22 28.38 -28.91
C VAL A 412 -27.53 28.35 -29.70
N THR A 413 -28.47 27.51 -29.26
CA THR A 413 -29.92 27.76 -29.40
C THR A 413 -30.53 27.37 -28.05
N SER A 414 -30.75 28.35 -27.18
CA SER A 414 -32.06 28.99 -26.94
C SER A 414 -33.02 28.14 -26.09
N GLY A 415 -33.42 28.73 -24.96
CA GLY A 415 -34.43 28.32 -23.98
C GLY A 415 -35.26 27.07 -24.24
N ALA A 416 -35.27 26.17 -23.25
CA ALA A 416 -36.27 25.12 -23.13
C ALA A 416 -37.27 25.49 -22.02
N SER A 417 -38.35 26.16 -22.43
CA SER A 417 -39.70 25.78 -21.97
C SER A 417 -40.00 24.36 -22.48
N GLY A 418 -40.67 23.54 -21.66
CA GLY A 418 -40.70 22.08 -21.79
C GLY A 418 -41.19 21.46 -23.10
N CYS A 419 -40.67 20.27 -23.38
CA CYS A 419 -41.35 19.15 -24.05
C CYS A 419 -40.58 17.84 -23.80
N THR A 420 -41.32 16.80 -23.47
CA THR A 420 -40.91 15.40 -23.26
C THR A 420 -40.38 14.76 -24.54
N ASN A 421 -39.18 14.15 -24.50
CA ASN A 421 -38.64 13.34 -25.59
C ASN A 421 -38.67 11.86 -25.16
N THR A 422 -39.39 11.00 -25.88
CA THR A 422 -39.72 9.61 -25.49
C THR A 422 -38.82 8.53 -26.12
N ASP A 423 -37.67 8.89 -26.70
CA ASP A 423 -36.76 7.98 -27.44
C ASP A 423 -35.34 7.88 -26.85
N GLU A 424 -35.16 8.26 -25.57
CA GLU A 424 -33.85 8.27 -24.94
C GLU A 424 -33.31 6.84 -24.66
N CYS A 425 -32.06 6.59 -25.06
CA CYS A 425 -31.35 5.33 -24.85
C CYS A 425 -30.27 5.49 -23.78
N VAL A 426 -30.20 4.53 -22.87
CA VAL A 426 -29.18 4.44 -21.82
C VAL A 426 -28.21 3.31 -22.17
N ARG A 427 -26.93 3.53 -21.90
CA ARG A 427 -25.90 2.51 -22.09
C ARG A 427 -25.51 1.90 -20.75
N LEU A 428 -25.60 0.58 -20.65
CA LEU A 428 -25.35 -0.20 -19.43
C LEU A 428 -24.13 -1.11 -19.62
N LYS A 429 -23.33 -1.28 -18.57
CA LYS A 429 -22.24 -2.25 -18.52
C LYS A 429 -22.80 -3.62 -18.14
N PHE A 430 -22.35 -4.66 -18.83
CA PHE A 430 -22.66 -6.04 -18.44
C PHE A 430 -22.11 -6.36 -17.04
N LYS A 431 -22.74 -7.32 -16.35
CA LYS A 431 -22.37 -7.69 -14.98
C LYS A 431 -21.17 -8.64 -14.93
N GLU A 432 -20.88 -9.35 -16.02
CA GLU A 432 -19.67 -10.16 -16.13
C GLU A 432 -18.43 -9.32 -15.78
N PRO A 433 -17.69 -9.65 -14.70
CA PRO A 433 -16.54 -8.86 -14.30
C PRO A 433 -15.32 -9.15 -15.19
N SER A 434 -14.51 -8.11 -15.42
CA SER A 434 -13.26 -8.22 -16.19
C SER A 434 -12.17 -9.02 -15.48
N GLN A 435 -12.24 -9.10 -14.15
CA GLN A 435 -11.29 -9.80 -13.30
C GLN A 435 -12.03 -10.60 -12.21
N THR A 436 -11.60 -11.83 -11.96
CA THR A 436 -12.11 -12.67 -10.88
C THR A 436 -10.97 -13.53 -10.36
N ARG A 437 -10.88 -13.73 -9.04
CA ARG A 437 -9.81 -14.51 -8.43
C ARG A 437 -9.83 -15.94 -8.96
N TYR A 438 -8.65 -16.52 -9.19
CA TYR A 438 -8.43 -17.87 -9.73
C TYR A 438 -8.83 -18.09 -11.19
N LEU A 439 -9.65 -17.22 -11.77
CA LEU A 439 -10.22 -17.36 -13.10
C LEU A 439 -9.42 -16.57 -14.13
N HIS A 440 -8.97 -17.24 -15.19
CA HIS A 440 -8.43 -16.63 -16.40
C HIS A 440 -9.27 -17.05 -17.60
N ILE A 441 -9.51 -16.12 -18.52
CA ILE A 441 -10.18 -16.40 -19.79
C ILE A 441 -9.22 -16.02 -20.90
N ASP A 442 -8.89 -16.98 -21.74
CA ASP A 442 -7.95 -16.79 -22.84
C ASP A 442 -8.61 -16.12 -24.07
N ARG A 443 -7.79 -15.80 -25.08
CA ARG A 443 -8.25 -15.19 -26.34
C ARG A 443 -9.23 -16.05 -27.13
N LEU A 444 -9.20 -17.37 -26.92
CA LEU A 444 -10.05 -18.35 -27.59
C LEU A 444 -11.34 -18.63 -26.84
N ASN A 445 -11.59 -17.93 -25.72
CA ASN A 445 -12.76 -18.09 -24.86
C ASN A 445 -12.74 -19.39 -24.04
N VAL A 446 -11.56 -19.94 -23.82
CA VAL A 446 -11.31 -21.06 -22.91
C VAL A 446 -11.14 -20.50 -21.49
N VAL A 447 -11.85 -21.12 -20.56
CA VAL A 447 -11.81 -20.80 -19.13
C VAL A 447 -10.71 -21.63 -18.49
N HIS A 448 -9.85 -20.98 -17.71
CA HIS A 448 -8.76 -21.59 -16.96
C HIS A 448 -8.90 -21.24 -15.47
N VAL A 449 -8.72 -22.24 -14.61
CA VAL A 449 -8.79 -22.06 -13.15
C VAL A 449 -7.48 -22.50 -12.52
N PHE A 450 -6.83 -21.58 -11.80
CA PHE A 450 -5.53 -21.82 -11.18
C PHE A 450 -5.66 -22.10 -9.68
N VAL A 451 -5.03 -23.19 -9.25
CA VAL A 451 -4.86 -23.54 -7.84
C VAL A 451 -3.64 -22.80 -7.31
N PRO A 452 -3.77 -21.89 -6.34
CA PRO A 452 -2.62 -21.25 -5.71
C PRO A 452 -1.88 -22.28 -4.85
N VAL A 453 -0.59 -22.49 -5.11
CA VAL A 453 0.26 -23.36 -4.30
C VAL A 453 0.85 -22.55 -3.15
N VAL A 454 1.45 -21.39 -3.44
CA VAL A 454 2.08 -20.53 -2.44
C VAL A 454 2.19 -19.08 -2.95
N GLY A 455 2.17 -18.08 -2.07
CA GLY A 455 2.45 -16.69 -2.43
C GLY A 455 3.89 -16.51 -2.92
N GLY A 456 4.09 -15.66 -3.95
CA GLY A 456 5.39 -15.41 -4.56
C GLY A 456 5.33 -15.35 -6.10
N ASP A 457 6.44 -14.93 -6.71
CA ASP A 457 6.63 -14.91 -8.18
C ASP A 457 7.57 -16.02 -8.63
N GLU A 458 8.88 -15.81 -8.51
CA GLU A 458 9.87 -16.88 -8.73
C GLU A 458 10.20 -17.65 -7.46
N VAL A 459 10.18 -16.98 -6.31
CA VAL A 459 10.50 -17.55 -5.01
C VAL A 459 9.29 -17.40 -4.10
N SER A 460 8.94 -18.45 -3.38
CA SER A 460 7.87 -18.42 -2.40
C SER A 460 8.18 -17.43 -1.27
N THR A 461 7.26 -16.51 -1.00
CA THR A 461 7.32 -15.58 0.14
C THR A 461 6.65 -16.15 1.39
N ASP A 462 5.64 -17.01 1.19
CA ASP A 462 5.06 -17.80 2.26
C ASP A 462 5.84 -19.09 2.44
N ASN A 463 6.21 -19.42 3.67
CA ASN A 463 6.90 -20.65 4.00
C ASN A 463 6.29 -21.33 5.25
N THR A 464 6.72 -22.57 5.48
CA THR A 464 6.31 -23.42 6.60
C THR A 464 4.79 -23.50 6.75
N CYS A 465 4.24 -23.01 7.86
CA CYS A 465 2.83 -23.09 8.18
C CYS A 465 1.92 -22.28 7.24
N LYS A 466 2.45 -21.23 6.62
CA LYS A 466 1.69 -20.34 5.73
C LYS A 466 1.52 -20.92 4.32
N SER A 467 2.42 -21.83 3.91
CA SER A 467 2.49 -22.37 2.54
C SER A 467 1.18 -22.97 2.04
N ALA A 468 0.42 -23.65 2.90
CA ALA A 468 -0.82 -24.33 2.49
C ALA A 468 -2.12 -23.55 2.82
N MET A 469 -2.02 -22.34 3.39
CA MET A 469 -3.20 -21.53 3.76
C MET A 469 -3.95 -20.96 2.55
N GLU A 470 -3.25 -20.58 1.47
CA GLU A 470 -3.92 -20.07 0.25
C GLU A 470 -4.80 -21.13 -0.42
N MET A 471 -4.39 -22.39 -0.32
CA MET A 471 -5.16 -23.53 -0.81
C MET A 471 -6.37 -23.84 0.07
N GLN A 472 -6.30 -23.63 1.39
CA GLN A 472 -7.49 -23.72 2.25
C GLN A 472 -8.56 -22.70 1.83
N LYS A 473 -8.14 -21.47 1.48
CA LYS A 473 -9.05 -20.44 0.98
C LYS A 473 -9.65 -20.87 -0.36
N PHE A 474 -8.83 -21.38 -1.29
CA PHE A 474 -9.28 -21.85 -2.60
C PHE A 474 -10.41 -22.89 -2.52
N PHE A 475 -10.26 -23.92 -1.68
CA PHE A 475 -11.27 -24.98 -1.52
C PHE A 475 -12.42 -24.61 -0.56
N GLY A 476 -12.40 -23.42 0.06
CA GLY A 476 -13.35 -23.06 1.11
C GLY A 476 -13.24 -23.95 2.36
N ALA A 477 -12.08 -24.57 2.56
CA ALA A 477 -11.75 -25.42 3.70
C ALA A 477 -11.05 -24.65 4.84
N SER A 478 -10.87 -23.35 4.66
CA SER A 478 -10.30 -22.45 5.66
C SER A 478 -11.19 -22.38 6.90
N PHE A 479 -10.54 -22.14 8.02
CA PHE A 479 -11.10 -21.92 9.33
C PHE A 479 -12.30 -20.98 9.41
N ASN A 480 -12.34 -19.98 8.54
CA ASN A 480 -13.36 -18.95 8.62
C ASN A 480 -14.60 -19.35 7.82
N VAL A 481 -15.78 -19.36 8.44
CA VAL A 481 -17.07 -19.57 7.75
C VAL A 481 -17.25 -18.56 6.60
N THR A 482 -16.65 -17.36 6.72
CA THR A 482 -16.61 -16.34 5.66
C THR A 482 -15.78 -16.76 4.43
N CYS A 483 -14.79 -17.64 4.60
CA CYS A 483 -13.95 -18.12 3.49
C CYS A 483 -14.69 -19.05 2.54
N THR A 484 -15.84 -19.60 2.92
CA THR A 484 -16.70 -20.33 1.98
C THR A 484 -17.20 -19.41 0.86
N LYS A 485 -17.53 -18.15 1.19
CA LYS A 485 -17.97 -17.12 0.26
C LYS A 485 -16.84 -16.46 -0.53
N SER A 486 -15.58 -16.78 -0.22
CA SER A 486 -14.41 -16.38 -1.02
C SER A 486 -13.68 -17.57 -1.66
N SER A 487 -14.25 -18.77 -1.57
CA SER A 487 -13.75 -19.98 -2.22
C SER A 487 -13.85 -19.89 -3.74
N ALA A 488 -13.00 -20.62 -4.45
CA ALA A 488 -13.04 -20.67 -5.91
C ALA A 488 -14.41 -21.13 -6.43
N ALA A 489 -15.02 -22.14 -5.81
CA ALA A 489 -16.34 -22.63 -6.21
C ALA A 489 -17.42 -21.54 -6.07
N HIS A 490 -17.42 -20.78 -4.97
CA HIS A 490 -18.39 -19.71 -4.75
C HIS A 490 -18.19 -18.53 -5.72
N LEU A 491 -16.95 -18.10 -5.93
CA LEU A 491 -16.63 -17.02 -6.86
C LEU A 491 -16.97 -17.38 -8.31
N LEU A 492 -16.67 -18.62 -8.72
CA LEU A 492 -17.01 -19.13 -10.05
C LEU A 492 -18.53 -19.27 -10.22
N GLN A 493 -19.25 -19.74 -9.20
CA GLN A 493 -20.71 -19.79 -9.24
C GLN A 493 -21.31 -18.39 -9.36
N ALA A 494 -20.82 -17.41 -8.61
CA ALA A 494 -21.25 -16.03 -8.73
C ALA A 494 -20.97 -15.45 -10.13
N TYR A 495 -19.82 -15.78 -10.73
CA TYR A 495 -19.50 -15.43 -12.11
C TYR A 495 -20.49 -16.04 -13.11
N ALA A 496 -20.82 -17.33 -12.95
CA ALA A 496 -21.81 -18.01 -13.78
C ALA A 496 -23.22 -17.42 -13.64
N ASP A 497 -23.59 -16.96 -12.44
CA ASP A 497 -24.87 -16.28 -12.19
C ASP A 497 -24.93 -14.92 -12.88
N MET A 498 -23.84 -14.13 -12.83
CA MET A 498 -23.73 -12.84 -13.53
C MET A 498 -23.79 -13.01 -15.05
N LEU A 499 -23.14 -14.04 -15.61
CA LEU A 499 -23.30 -14.44 -17.00
C LEU A 499 -24.74 -14.84 -17.33
N GLY A 500 -25.40 -15.56 -16.41
CA GLY A 500 -26.79 -15.95 -16.56
C GLY A 500 -27.74 -14.76 -16.62
N PHE A 501 -27.51 -13.75 -15.77
CA PHE A 501 -28.23 -12.49 -15.79
C PHE A 501 -28.01 -11.73 -17.10
N ASP A 502 -26.76 -11.57 -17.55
CA ASP A 502 -26.44 -10.90 -18.82
C ASP A 502 -27.18 -11.55 -20.00
N LEU A 503 -27.18 -12.88 -20.08
CA LEU A 503 -27.86 -13.64 -21.13
C LEU A 503 -29.38 -13.46 -21.09
N TRP A 504 -29.98 -13.43 -19.89
CA TRP A 504 -31.39 -13.14 -19.71
C TRP A 504 -31.73 -11.71 -20.15
N PHE A 505 -30.93 -10.73 -19.71
CA PHE A 505 -31.18 -9.32 -19.98
C PHE A 505 -31.13 -9.02 -21.49
N VAL A 506 -30.13 -9.58 -22.20
CA VAL A 506 -30.03 -9.50 -23.66
C VAL A 506 -31.27 -10.05 -24.36
N LYS A 507 -31.80 -11.19 -23.88
CA LYS A 507 -33.02 -11.81 -24.43
C LYS A 507 -34.25 -10.91 -24.23
N GLU A 508 -34.38 -10.30 -23.06
CA GLU A 508 -35.55 -9.47 -22.71
C GLU A 508 -35.60 -8.13 -23.45
N CYS A 509 -34.46 -7.49 -23.70
CA CYS A 509 -34.43 -6.22 -24.42
C CYS A 509 -34.74 -6.34 -25.93
N ARG A 510 -35.03 -7.55 -26.46
CA ARG A 510 -35.35 -7.83 -27.88
C ARG A 510 -34.36 -7.18 -28.87
N ILE A 511 -33.09 -7.04 -28.47
CA ILE A 511 -32.09 -6.29 -29.22
C ILE A 511 -31.63 -7.11 -30.43
N GLY A 512 -31.99 -6.65 -31.63
CA GLY A 512 -31.45 -7.15 -32.90
C GLY A 512 -29.99 -6.74 -33.21
N ASN A 513 -29.32 -6.05 -32.29
CA ASN A 513 -28.01 -5.39 -32.49
C ASN A 513 -26.87 -5.90 -31.58
N MET A 514 -26.98 -7.06 -30.94
CA MET A 514 -25.80 -7.72 -30.36
C MET A 514 -25.27 -8.73 -31.38
N SER A 515 -23.96 -8.74 -31.63
CA SER A 515 -23.36 -9.78 -32.49
C SER A 515 -23.75 -11.16 -31.92
N PRO A 516 -24.28 -12.09 -32.73
CA PRO A 516 -24.55 -13.48 -32.32
C PRO A 516 -23.37 -14.17 -31.64
N ASP A 517 -22.16 -13.65 -31.82
CA ASP A 517 -20.92 -14.18 -31.24
C ASP A 517 -20.79 -13.88 -29.74
N VAL A 518 -21.24 -12.71 -29.25
CA VAL A 518 -21.10 -12.33 -27.82
C VAL A 518 -21.98 -13.20 -26.92
N SER A 519 -23.25 -13.40 -27.29
CA SER A 519 -24.15 -14.31 -26.55
C SER A 519 -23.63 -15.74 -26.57
N ARG A 520 -23.10 -16.20 -27.71
CA ARG A 520 -22.53 -17.55 -27.86
C ARG A 520 -21.32 -17.72 -26.95
N MET A 521 -20.43 -16.73 -26.90
CA MET A 521 -19.23 -16.75 -26.06
C MET A 521 -19.56 -16.73 -24.57
N LYS A 522 -20.45 -15.83 -24.12
CA LYS A 522 -20.95 -15.79 -22.73
C LYS A 522 -21.60 -17.13 -22.32
N LYS A 523 -22.39 -17.74 -23.20
CA LYS A 523 -23.00 -19.06 -22.96
C LYS A 523 -21.93 -20.15 -22.83
N SER A 524 -20.97 -20.19 -23.75
CA SER A 524 -19.86 -21.14 -23.70
C SER A 524 -19.03 -21.01 -22.42
N ARG A 525 -18.72 -19.79 -21.97
CA ARG A 525 -18.00 -19.57 -20.70
C ARG A 525 -18.80 -20.08 -19.50
N ARG A 526 -20.11 -19.82 -19.46
CA ARG A 526 -21.00 -20.29 -18.39
C ARG A 526 -21.01 -21.81 -18.28
N GLU A 527 -21.03 -22.52 -19.41
CA GLU A 527 -20.97 -23.99 -19.47
C GLU A 527 -19.63 -24.52 -18.95
N GLN A 528 -18.51 -23.92 -19.37
CA GLN A 528 -17.17 -24.29 -18.88
C GLN A 528 -17.04 -24.06 -17.36
N ILE A 529 -17.50 -22.90 -16.86
CA ILE A 529 -17.46 -22.57 -15.43
C ILE A 529 -18.30 -23.56 -14.61
N ALA A 530 -19.44 -24.00 -15.12
CA ALA A 530 -20.26 -25.01 -14.44
C ALA A 530 -19.50 -26.34 -14.25
N ALA A 531 -18.69 -26.76 -15.23
CA ALA A 531 -17.82 -27.93 -15.11
C ALA A 531 -16.75 -27.73 -14.02
N TYR A 532 -16.12 -26.56 -13.94
CA TYR A 532 -15.16 -26.25 -12.87
C TYR A 532 -15.82 -26.26 -11.47
N VAL A 533 -17.00 -25.64 -11.32
CA VAL A 533 -17.76 -25.61 -10.05
C VAL A 533 -18.16 -27.02 -9.61
N SER A 534 -18.64 -27.85 -10.55
CA SER A 534 -18.95 -29.27 -10.34
C SER A 534 -17.75 -30.05 -9.78
N ILE A 535 -16.57 -29.88 -10.39
CA ILE A 535 -15.33 -30.52 -9.95
C ILE A 535 -14.92 -30.01 -8.56
N LEU A 536 -14.92 -28.70 -8.33
CA LEU A 536 -14.49 -28.11 -7.05
C LEU A 536 -15.39 -28.54 -5.88
N HIS A 537 -16.71 -28.61 -6.09
CA HIS A 537 -17.63 -29.11 -5.07
C HIS A 537 -17.42 -30.61 -4.78
N THR A 538 -17.11 -31.40 -5.81
CA THR A 538 -16.82 -32.82 -5.62
C THR A 538 -15.52 -33.00 -4.85
N LEU A 539 -14.45 -32.28 -5.24
CA LEU A 539 -13.14 -32.34 -4.58
C LEU A 539 -13.19 -31.88 -3.12
N SER A 540 -13.89 -30.77 -2.81
CA SER A 540 -13.97 -30.24 -1.44
C SER A 540 -14.72 -31.15 -0.46
N ARG A 541 -15.58 -32.04 -0.97
CA ARG A 541 -16.30 -33.04 -0.17
C ARG A 541 -15.51 -34.33 0.06
N ARG A 542 -14.39 -34.55 -0.64
CA ARG A 542 -13.58 -35.78 -0.47
C ARG A 542 -12.85 -35.75 0.85
N GLU A 543 -12.96 -36.82 1.62
CA GLU A 543 -12.32 -36.91 2.95
C GLU A 543 -10.79 -36.75 2.87
N THR A 544 -10.14 -37.19 1.79
CA THR A 544 -8.69 -37.02 1.59
C THR A 544 -8.29 -35.55 1.47
N VAL A 545 -9.01 -34.76 0.67
CA VAL A 545 -8.76 -33.32 0.51
C VAL A 545 -9.16 -32.58 1.79
N ARG A 546 -10.32 -32.96 2.34
CA ARG A 546 -10.95 -32.34 3.50
C ARG A 546 -10.08 -32.47 4.76
N SER A 547 -9.63 -33.67 5.09
CA SER A 547 -8.78 -33.95 6.26
C SER A 547 -7.39 -33.29 6.18
N GLN A 548 -6.83 -33.15 4.97
CA GLN A 548 -5.50 -32.54 4.76
C GLN A 548 -5.52 -31.01 4.79
N LEU A 549 -6.62 -30.40 4.32
CA LEU A 549 -6.79 -28.95 4.28
C LEU A 549 -7.44 -28.38 5.53
N GLN A 550 -7.97 -29.19 6.45
CA GLN A 550 -8.68 -28.69 7.62
C GLN A 550 -7.77 -28.63 8.86
N GLY A 551 -7.61 -27.44 9.43
CA GLY A 551 -6.86 -27.21 10.66
C GLY A 551 -5.76 -26.15 10.53
N ALA A 552 -5.02 -25.92 11.64
CA ALA A 552 -4.10 -24.77 11.85
C ALA A 552 -2.91 -24.79 10.90
N PHE A 553 -2.61 -26.01 10.47
CA PHE A 553 -1.43 -26.40 9.76
C PHE A 553 -1.88 -27.30 8.61
N PRO A 554 -2.49 -26.74 7.56
CA PRO A 554 -2.89 -27.51 6.40
C PRO A 554 -1.68 -28.19 5.76
N SER A 555 -1.94 -29.31 5.08
CA SER A 555 -0.97 -30.03 4.26
C SER A 555 -1.48 -30.09 2.81
N PHE A 556 -0.56 -30.21 1.84
CA PHE A 556 -0.94 -30.39 0.45
C PHE A 556 -1.69 -31.71 0.24
N PRO A 557 -2.87 -31.68 -0.42
CA PRO A 557 -3.55 -32.89 -0.83
C PRO A 557 -2.62 -33.77 -1.66
N SER A 558 -2.66 -35.08 -1.46
CA SER A 558 -1.69 -36.00 -2.06
C SER A 558 -1.56 -35.86 -3.60
N ALA A 559 -2.68 -35.66 -4.30
CA ALA A 559 -2.69 -35.46 -5.75
C ALA A 559 -1.97 -34.17 -6.18
N LEU A 560 -2.12 -33.09 -5.41
CA LEU A 560 -1.45 -31.81 -5.69
C LEU A 560 0.03 -31.88 -5.30
N ALA A 561 0.35 -32.50 -4.17
CA ALA A 561 1.73 -32.75 -3.76
C ALA A 561 2.50 -33.53 -4.85
N GLN A 562 1.86 -34.55 -5.43
CA GLN A 562 2.40 -35.28 -6.56
C GLN A 562 2.56 -34.40 -7.80
N SER A 563 1.57 -33.55 -8.11
CA SER A 563 1.64 -32.63 -9.26
C SER A 563 2.78 -31.62 -9.11
N ILE A 564 3.03 -31.10 -7.90
CA ILE A 564 4.16 -30.22 -7.59
C ILE A 564 5.48 -30.97 -7.84
N GLN A 565 5.55 -32.23 -7.41
CA GLN A 565 6.75 -33.07 -7.59
C GLN A 565 7.02 -33.44 -9.05
N ASP A 566 5.97 -33.67 -9.83
CA ASP A 566 6.07 -34.06 -11.25
C ASP A 566 6.33 -32.85 -12.17
N SER A 567 6.14 -31.63 -11.68
CA SER A 567 6.36 -30.41 -12.46
C SER A 567 7.84 -30.20 -12.79
N ALA A 568 8.18 -30.07 -14.06
CA ALA A 568 9.55 -29.87 -14.52
C ALA A 568 10.15 -28.49 -14.17
N ASN A 569 9.31 -27.50 -13.88
CA ASN A 569 9.72 -26.12 -13.63
C ASN A 569 9.46 -25.62 -12.19
N ILE A 570 8.95 -26.48 -11.31
CA ILE A 570 8.81 -26.18 -9.87
C ILE A 570 9.84 -26.99 -9.09
N PHE A 571 10.56 -26.33 -8.19
CA PHE A 571 11.56 -26.97 -7.35
C PHE A 571 11.38 -26.55 -5.90
N THR A 572 11.69 -27.46 -4.98
CA THR A 572 11.54 -27.25 -3.54
C THR A 572 12.91 -27.29 -2.88
N ILE A 573 13.17 -26.34 -1.99
CA ILE A 573 14.44 -26.14 -1.28
C ILE A 573 14.17 -26.35 0.20
N VAL A 574 15.00 -27.17 0.85
CA VAL A 574 15.01 -27.31 2.31
C VAL A 574 16.41 -26.95 2.82
N LEU A 575 16.48 -25.89 3.63
CA LEU A 575 17.71 -25.42 4.27
C LEU A 575 17.73 -25.83 5.75
N SER A 576 18.87 -25.61 6.39
CA SER A 576 19.13 -25.92 7.79
C SER A 576 19.48 -24.65 8.58
N PRO A 577 18.50 -23.88 9.06
CA PRO A 577 18.76 -22.77 9.97
C PRO A 577 19.11 -23.24 11.39
N LYS A 578 19.65 -22.32 12.20
CA LYS A 578 19.99 -22.54 13.61
C LYS A 578 18.82 -22.97 14.48
N THR A 579 17.64 -22.42 14.21
CA THR A 579 16.39 -22.73 14.90
C THR A 579 15.40 -23.32 13.89
N PRO A 580 15.48 -24.63 13.62
CA PRO A 580 14.67 -25.25 12.57
C PRO A 580 13.19 -25.35 12.96
N ASP A 581 12.31 -25.03 12.02
CA ASP A 581 10.86 -25.25 12.14
C ASP A 581 10.50 -26.74 11.88
N SER A 582 9.78 -27.38 12.80
CA SER A 582 9.35 -28.77 12.63
C SER A 582 8.35 -28.99 11.48
N TYR A 583 7.72 -27.93 10.97
CA TYR A 583 6.57 -28.00 10.08
C TYR A 583 6.90 -27.60 8.63
N LEU A 584 7.64 -28.47 7.93
CA LEU A 584 7.80 -28.36 6.47
C LEU A 584 6.53 -28.78 5.73
N ARG A 585 6.24 -28.18 4.58
CA ARG A 585 5.05 -28.47 3.78
C ARG A 585 5.36 -28.96 2.38
N PHE A 586 6.49 -28.55 1.80
CA PHE A 586 6.76 -28.95 0.43
C PHE A 586 7.20 -30.43 0.34
N PRO A 587 6.60 -31.22 -0.57
CA PRO A 587 6.99 -32.61 -0.75
C PRO A 587 8.35 -32.71 -1.47
N ALA A 588 9.07 -33.80 -1.21
CA ALA A 588 10.24 -34.26 -1.97
C ALA A 588 11.23 -33.15 -2.39
N PRO A 589 12.06 -32.63 -1.45
CA PRO A 589 12.97 -31.52 -1.74
C PRO A 589 13.93 -31.81 -2.90
N SER A 590 14.01 -30.87 -3.84
CA SER A 590 15.02 -30.92 -4.91
C SER A 590 16.43 -30.58 -4.41
N PHE A 591 16.52 -29.83 -3.31
CA PHE A 591 17.74 -29.61 -2.54
C PHE A 591 17.42 -29.75 -1.05
N GLU A 592 18.25 -30.48 -0.30
CA GLU A 592 18.03 -30.72 1.13
C GLU A 592 19.35 -30.83 1.88
N LEU A 593 19.39 -30.21 3.06
CA LEU A 593 20.44 -30.38 4.07
C LEU A 593 19.88 -31.02 5.34
N ARG A 594 20.72 -31.74 6.08
CA ARG A 594 20.38 -32.35 7.38
C ARG A 594 20.13 -31.29 8.43
N ARG A 595 18.92 -31.29 9.00
CA ARG A 595 18.43 -30.29 9.98
C ARG A 595 18.56 -30.71 11.45
N LYS A 596 18.67 -32.02 11.73
CA LYS A 596 18.75 -32.58 13.10
C LYS A 596 20.04 -33.39 13.30
N PRO A 597 20.68 -33.33 14.48
CA PRO A 597 21.79 -34.22 14.81
C PRO A 597 21.31 -35.67 14.89
N GLN A 598 22.06 -36.63 14.34
CA GLN A 598 21.73 -38.05 14.48
C GLN A 598 21.86 -38.48 15.95
N LEU A 599 20.81 -39.11 16.50
CA LEU A 599 20.93 -39.80 17.78
C LEU A 599 21.89 -40.99 17.62
N GLY A 600 23.12 -40.85 18.15
CA GLY A 600 24.03 -41.99 18.35
C GLY A 600 25.22 -42.12 17.39
N GLY A 601 25.62 -41.10 16.62
CA GLY A 601 26.79 -41.18 15.75
C GLY A 601 27.53 -39.86 15.55
N VAL A 602 28.87 -39.90 15.57
CA VAL A 602 29.83 -38.77 15.47
C VAL A 602 29.90 -38.19 14.05
N SER A 603 28.76 -37.95 13.39
CA SER A 603 28.71 -37.29 12.07
C SER A 603 28.25 -35.84 12.25
N CYS A 604 29.16 -34.90 12.08
CA CYS A 604 28.86 -33.47 12.05
C CYS A 604 28.12 -33.14 10.75
N SER A 605 26.95 -32.47 10.80
CA SER A 605 26.26 -31.96 9.61
C SER A 605 27.05 -30.82 8.96
N PHE A 606 26.90 -30.59 7.66
CA PHE A 606 27.57 -29.50 6.95
C PHE A 606 27.34 -28.14 7.61
N ARG A 607 26.10 -27.85 8.00
CA ARG A 607 25.74 -26.60 8.69
C ARG A 607 26.52 -26.39 9.98
N LEU A 608 26.62 -27.43 10.83
CA LEU A 608 27.35 -27.36 12.10
C LEU A 608 28.86 -27.19 11.86
N ALA A 609 29.42 -27.93 10.91
CA ALA A 609 30.83 -27.81 10.55
C ALA A 609 31.18 -26.40 10.03
N LEU A 610 30.30 -25.81 9.20
CA LEU A 610 30.48 -24.45 8.70
C LEU A 610 30.29 -23.41 9.81
N ALA A 611 29.30 -23.59 10.69
CA ALA A 611 29.08 -22.70 11.84
C ALA A 611 30.29 -22.69 12.79
N GLU A 612 30.86 -23.85 13.11
CA GLU A 612 32.06 -23.97 13.94
C GLU A 612 33.26 -23.23 13.32
N LYS A 613 33.42 -23.30 11.99
CA LYS A 613 34.48 -22.55 11.28
C LYS A 613 34.22 -21.04 11.32
N LEU A 614 32.97 -20.60 11.15
CA LEU A 614 32.60 -19.19 11.25
C LEU A 614 32.73 -18.62 12.69
N GLU A 615 32.60 -19.46 13.72
CA GLU A 615 32.81 -19.09 15.14
C GLU A 615 34.29 -18.86 15.50
N ALA A 616 35.23 -19.41 14.74
CA ALA A 616 36.68 -19.23 14.93
C ALA A 616 37.11 -17.81 14.53
N ARG A 617 36.75 -16.84 15.38
CA ARG A 617 37.15 -15.43 15.43
C ARG A 617 37.67 -14.89 14.09
N ILE A 618 36.77 -14.41 13.24
CA ILE A 618 37.16 -13.62 12.06
C ILE A 618 37.99 -12.45 12.58
N PRO A 619 39.29 -12.33 12.26
CA PRO A 619 40.09 -11.23 12.74
C PRO A 619 39.48 -9.93 12.19
N ALA A 620 39.19 -8.96 13.07
CA ALA A 620 38.74 -7.62 12.66
C ALA A 620 39.68 -7.00 11.61
N SER A 621 40.96 -7.42 11.60
CA SER A 621 41.98 -7.03 10.63
C SER A 621 41.88 -7.66 9.23
N ARG A 622 40.95 -8.60 9.00
CA ARG A 622 40.71 -9.24 7.69
C ARG A 622 39.42 -8.81 6.99
N HIS A 623 38.55 -8.05 7.66
CA HIS A 623 37.50 -7.27 6.99
C HIS A 623 38.08 -5.94 6.51
N ARG A 624 39.16 -5.99 5.73
CA ARG A 624 39.64 -4.78 5.06
C ARG A 624 38.76 -4.56 3.86
N SER A 625 37.98 -3.48 3.90
CA SER A 625 37.59 -2.76 2.70
C SER A 625 38.78 -2.77 1.73
N PRO A 626 38.68 -3.34 0.52
CA PRO A 626 39.75 -3.33 -0.46
C PRO A 626 40.22 -1.90 -0.76
N LEU A 627 39.28 -0.94 -0.69
CA LEU A 627 39.54 0.48 -0.78
C LEU A 627 40.40 0.98 0.39
N ALA A 628 40.03 0.69 1.64
CA ALA A 628 40.83 1.06 2.82
C ALA A 628 42.24 0.45 2.78
N ALA A 629 42.36 -0.81 2.35
CA ALA A 629 43.64 -1.49 2.21
C ALA A 629 44.56 -0.82 1.18
N ALA A 630 44.01 -0.37 0.06
CA ALA A 630 44.75 0.35 -0.97
C ALA A 630 45.17 1.75 -0.47
N VAL A 631 44.25 2.46 0.18
CA VAL A 631 44.48 3.82 0.71
C VAL A 631 45.54 3.85 1.79
N PHE A 632 45.56 2.88 2.70
CA PHE A 632 46.53 2.82 3.80
C PHE A 632 47.74 1.92 3.51
N SER A 633 48.07 1.69 2.24
CA SER A 633 49.23 0.88 1.83
C SER A 633 50.55 1.66 1.91
N GLY A 634 51.60 1.05 2.51
CA GLY A 634 52.95 1.63 2.59
C GLY A 634 53.21 2.53 3.80
N ASP A 635 54.39 3.17 3.83
CA ASP A 635 54.90 3.91 5.01
C ASP A 635 54.49 5.39 5.08
N THR A 636 53.91 5.93 4.00
CA THR A 636 53.61 7.36 3.86
C THR A 636 52.25 7.79 4.40
N LEU A 637 51.26 6.89 4.42
CA LEU A 637 49.93 7.12 4.98
C LEU A 637 49.43 5.86 5.68
N ARG A 638 49.41 5.89 7.01
CA ARG A 638 48.92 4.81 7.89
C ARG A 638 47.61 5.22 8.57
N GLN A 639 46.84 4.25 9.05
CA GLN A 639 45.58 4.49 9.78
C GLN A 639 45.77 5.46 10.96
N GLU A 640 46.84 5.32 11.74
CA GLU A 640 47.11 6.17 12.91
C GLU A 640 47.83 7.51 12.57
N SER A 641 47.88 7.88 11.29
CA SER A 641 48.54 9.14 10.88
C SER A 641 47.75 10.36 11.37
N THR A 642 48.45 11.45 11.68
CA THR A 642 47.83 12.70 12.09
C THR A 642 47.14 13.40 10.92
N VAL A 643 45.93 13.90 11.17
CA VAL A 643 45.10 14.55 10.15
C VAL A 643 45.67 15.93 9.81
N ASN A 644 46.10 16.10 8.56
CA ASN A 644 46.55 17.37 8.00
C ASN A 644 46.25 17.42 6.50
N SER A 645 46.35 18.60 5.88
CA SER A 645 45.99 18.79 4.47
C SER A 645 46.76 17.86 3.52
N GLN A 646 48.00 17.50 3.85
CA GLN A 646 48.85 16.65 3.02
C GLN A 646 48.45 15.17 3.11
N SER A 647 48.19 14.65 4.32
CA SER A 647 47.70 13.28 4.52
C SER A 647 46.29 13.08 3.96
N TYR A 648 45.45 14.11 4.06
CA TYR A 648 44.12 14.13 3.46
C TYR A 648 44.15 14.07 1.92
N LEU A 649 44.95 14.92 1.27
CA LEU A 649 45.06 14.90 -0.20
C LEU A 649 45.59 13.56 -0.71
N LEU A 650 46.57 12.98 -0.02
CA LEU A 650 47.12 11.66 -0.36
C LEU A 650 46.09 10.53 -0.18
N MET A 651 45.22 10.62 0.83
CA MET A 651 44.10 9.68 1.02
C MET A 651 43.15 9.74 -0.18
N VAL A 652 42.74 10.94 -0.59
CA VAL A 652 41.83 11.13 -1.73
C VAL A 652 42.44 10.68 -3.05
N GLU A 653 43.71 11.00 -3.30
CA GLU A 653 44.46 10.54 -4.48
C GLU A 653 44.42 9.01 -4.59
N ARG A 654 44.69 8.30 -3.49
CA ARG A 654 44.65 6.83 -3.47
C ARG A 654 43.25 6.24 -3.63
N VAL A 655 42.21 6.94 -3.20
CA VAL A 655 40.82 6.56 -3.48
C VAL A 655 40.53 6.69 -4.98
N VAL A 656 40.97 7.78 -5.62
CA VAL A 656 40.80 8.00 -7.07
C VAL A 656 41.55 6.93 -7.87
N ASP A 657 42.81 6.66 -7.50
CA ASP A 657 43.65 5.65 -8.14
C ASP A 657 43.02 4.25 -8.05
N PHE A 658 42.47 3.89 -6.89
CA PHE A 658 41.82 2.59 -6.67
C PHE A 658 40.68 2.32 -7.67
N PHE A 659 39.86 3.33 -7.96
CA PHE A 659 38.75 3.22 -8.92
C PHE A 659 39.25 3.30 -10.37
N ALA A 660 40.22 4.16 -10.66
CA ALA A 660 40.81 4.32 -11.99
C ALA A 660 41.50 3.05 -12.48
N GLU A 661 42.26 2.36 -11.62
CA GLU A 661 42.92 1.08 -11.94
C GLU A 661 41.94 -0.04 -12.29
N ARG A 662 40.71 0.02 -11.76
CA ARG A 662 39.65 -0.98 -11.97
C ARG A 662 38.71 -0.64 -13.13
N GLY A 663 38.86 0.55 -13.73
CA GLY A 663 37.94 1.03 -14.77
C GLY A 663 36.52 1.31 -14.26
N GLU A 664 36.38 1.51 -12.94
CA GLU A 664 35.11 1.70 -12.25
C GLU A 664 34.81 3.19 -12.06
N GLN A 665 33.54 3.57 -12.04
CA GLN A 665 33.13 4.96 -11.93
C GLN A 665 33.14 5.41 -10.45
N LEU A 666 34.13 6.22 -10.06
CA LEU A 666 34.16 6.88 -8.75
C LEU A 666 32.98 7.88 -8.65
N PRO A 667 32.22 7.90 -7.54
CA PRO A 667 31.25 8.96 -7.27
C PRO A 667 31.92 10.33 -7.33
N SER A 668 31.18 11.35 -7.76
CA SER A 668 31.68 12.72 -7.79
C SER A 668 31.96 13.20 -6.36
N LEU A 669 33.25 13.19 -5.97
CA LEU A 669 33.71 13.63 -4.67
C LEU A 669 33.41 15.13 -4.47
N SER A 670 32.51 15.43 -3.55
CA SER A 670 32.22 16.76 -3.04
C SER A 670 33.31 17.16 -2.04
N PHE A 671 34.39 17.78 -2.52
CA PHE A 671 35.48 18.27 -1.68
C PHE A 671 35.02 19.23 -0.55
N GLN A 672 33.80 19.75 -0.63
CA GLN A 672 33.19 20.62 0.37
C GLN A 672 32.70 19.89 1.62
N THR A 673 32.43 18.58 1.59
CA THR A 673 31.73 17.91 2.70
C THR A 673 32.60 17.77 3.94
N LEU A 674 33.87 17.39 3.79
CA LEU A 674 34.82 17.32 4.92
C LEU A 674 35.31 18.68 5.40
N ASP A 675 35.53 19.62 4.48
CA ASP A 675 35.86 21.00 4.82
C ASP A 675 34.67 21.69 5.52
N SER A 676 33.44 21.32 5.18
CA SER A 676 32.22 21.74 5.88
C SER A 676 32.06 21.05 7.25
N LEU A 677 32.38 19.77 7.39
CA LEU A 677 32.33 19.08 8.69
C LEU A 677 33.35 19.63 9.70
N GLN A 678 34.54 20.02 9.24
CA GLN A 678 35.54 20.70 10.08
C GLN A 678 35.18 22.16 10.37
N ASN A 679 34.77 22.94 9.37
CA ASN A 679 34.61 24.40 9.51
C ASN A 679 33.20 24.83 9.95
N ILE A 680 32.15 24.05 9.66
CA ILE A 680 30.74 24.39 9.96
C ILE A 680 30.25 23.65 11.21
N MET A 681 30.68 22.40 11.43
CA MET A 681 30.23 21.58 12.58
C MET A 681 31.27 21.45 13.70
N GLY A 682 32.52 21.90 13.50
CA GLY A 682 33.57 21.89 14.51
C GLY A 682 34.07 20.49 14.91
N ILE A 683 33.90 19.49 14.05
CA ILE A 683 34.33 18.10 14.31
C ILE A 683 35.84 17.97 14.02
N THR A 684 36.62 17.60 15.02
CA THR A 684 38.04 17.26 14.89
C THR A 684 38.21 15.74 14.86
N PHE A 685 38.89 15.21 13.86
CA PHE A 685 39.25 13.78 13.77
C PHE A 685 40.68 13.58 14.30
N ASP A 686 40.87 12.57 15.14
CA ASP A 686 42.18 12.32 15.77
C ASP A 686 43.09 11.46 14.87
N THR A 687 42.49 10.67 13.96
CA THR A 687 43.21 9.76 13.06
C THR A 687 42.74 9.84 11.60
N MET A 688 43.60 9.41 10.68
CA MET A 688 43.24 9.30 9.26
C MET A 688 42.22 8.18 8.99
N GLU A 689 42.10 7.18 9.86
CA GLU A 689 41.06 6.15 9.80
C GLU A 689 39.65 6.74 10.00
N GLU A 690 39.44 7.53 11.06
CA GLU A 690 38.16 8.22 11.29
C GLU A 690 37.80 9.20 10.16
N THR A 691 38.82 9.87 9.63
CA THR A 691 38.68 10.78 8.49
C THR A 691 38.25 10.03 7.23
N PHE A 692 38.84 8.86 6.97
CA PHE A 692 38.51 8.00 5.84
C PHE A 692 37.11 7.40 5.94
N ASP A 693 36.71 6.87 7.10
CA ASP A 693 35.38 6.29 7.29
C ASP A 693 34.28 7.35 7.17
N THR A 694 34.53 8.54 7.71
CA THR A 694 33.63 9.69 7.57
C THR A 694 33.56 10.16 6.11
N PHE A 695 34.69 10.19 5.40
CA PHE A 695 34.75 10.53 3.98
C PHE A 695 33.95 9.56 3.11
N VAL A 696 34.18 8.25 3.26
CA VAL A 696 33.47 7.21 2.52
C VAL A 696 31.96 7.30 2.77
N SER A 697 31.56 7.57 4.01
CA SER A 697 30.15 7.72 4.39
C SER A 697 29.53 9.00 3.83
N ALA A 698 30.21 10.14 3.96
CA ALA A 698 29.73 11.44 3.53
C ALA A 698 29.62 11.56 2.00
N GLU A 699 30.60 11.00 1.29
CA GLU A 699 30.64 10.97 -0.17
C GLU A 699 29.85 9.81 -0.78
N SER A 700 29.16 9.01 0.06
CA SER A 700 28.40 7.83 -0.36
C SER A 700 29.21 6.90 -1.27
N ILE A 701 30.50 6.70 -0.96
CA ILE A 701 31.39 5.86 -1.75
C ILE A 701 30.99 4.41 -1.55
N VAL A 702 30.24 3.88 -2.51
CA VAL A 702 29.87 2.45 -2.57
C VAL A 702 30.99 1.72 -3.30
N GLU A 703 31.65 0.80 -2.62
CA GLU A 703 32.58 -0.13 -3.25
C GLU A 703 31.84 -0.99 -4.29
N PRO A 704 32.23 -0.97 -5.58
CA PRO A 704 31.70 -1.88 -6.58
C PRO A 704 31.99 -3.33 -6.17
N GLU A 705 31.00 -4.21 -6.36
CA GLU A 705 31.07 -5.65 -6.06
C GLU A 705 31.34 -6.02 -4.59
N ARG A 706 30.51 -5.53 -3.67
CA ARG A 706 30.38 -6.27 -2.40
C ARG A 706 29.44 -7.45 -2.60
N SER A 707 30.03 -8.63 -2.79
CA SER A 707 29.34 -9.91 -2.57
C SER A 707 28.48 -9.84 -1.29
N PHE A 708 27.29 -10.43 -1.31
CA PHE A 708 26.46 -10.51 -0.10
C PHE A 708 27.21 -11.21 1.05
N PHE A 709 28.11 -12.15 0.72
CA PHE A 709 28.99 -12.80 1.68
C PHE A 709 29.96 -11.83 2.38
N HIS A 710 30.40 -10.77 1.69
CA HIS A 710 31.29 -9.74 2.25
C HIS A 710 30.54 -8.66 3.04
N THR A 711 29.29 -8.37 2.69
CA THR A 711 28.49 -7.34 3.38
C THR A 711 27.85 -7.81 4.68
N SER A 712 27.57 -9.11 4.81
CA SER A 712 26.86 -9.63 5.98
C SER A 712 27.80 -9.80 7.17
N THR A 713 27.49 -9.16 8.29
CA THR A 713 28.17 -9.40 9.59
C THR A 713 27.49 -10.50 10.41
N ASN A 714 26.30 -10.92 10.02
CA ASN A 714 25.56 -11.98 10.70
C ASN A 714 26.02 -13.36 10.20
N GLN A 715 26.66 -14.12 11.09
CA GLN A 715 27.18 -15.46 10.81
C GLN A 715 26.08 -16.44 10.36
N GLU A 716 24.88 -16.33 10.92
CA GLU A 716 23.76 -17.19 10.52
C GLU A 716 23.29 -16.85 9.10
N HIS A 717 23.24 -15.56 8.75
CA HIS A 717 22.92 -15.15 7.38
C HIS A 717 23.97 -15.67 6.40
N ILE A 718 25.27 -15.60 6.73
CA ILE A 718 26.32 -16.17 5.88
C ILE A 718 26.11 -17.66 5.69
N ASN A 719 25.82 -18.38 6.78
CA ASN A 719 25.55 -19.82 6.72
C ASN A 719 24.36 -20.13 5.78
N ILE A 720 23.24 -19.42 5.94
CA ILE A 720 22.05 -19.58 5.07
C ILE A 720 22.34 -19.18 3.62
N MET A 721 23.06 -18.08 3.37
CA MET A 721 23.44 -17.65 2.03
C MET A 721 24.25 -18.73 1.30
N VAL A 722 25.20 -19.38 1.98
CA VAL A 722 25.95 -20.50 1.40
C VAL A 722 25.01 -21.64 1.01
N GLN A 723 24.12 -22.03 1.92
CA GLN A 723 23.15 -23.10 1.64
C GLN A 723 22.23 -22.75 0.47
N ALA A 724 21.73 -21.51 0.41
CA ALA A 724 20.89 -21.00 -0.67
C ALA A 724 21.64 -20.96 -2.01
N PHE A 725 22.90 -20.50 -2.02
CA PHE A 725 23.73 -20.49 -3.23
C PHE A 725 23.92 -21.90 -3.80
N LEU A 726 24.23 -22.88 -2.94
CA LEU A 726 24.33 -24.29 -3.31
C LEU A 726 23.00 -24.84 -3.83
N ALA A 727 21.87 -24.46 -3.21
CA ALA A 727 20.54 -24.85 -3.64
C ALA A 727 20.21 -24.33 -5.05
N ILE A 728 20.42 -23.04 -5.30
CA ILE A 728 20.18 -22.41 -6.60
C ILE A 728 21.08 -23.04 -7.68
N ALA A 729 22.36 -23.25 -7.38
CA ALA A 729 23.28 -23.91 -8.31
C ALA A 729 22.82 -25.35 -8.62
N SER A 730 22.47 -26.13 -7.59
CA SER A 730 22.01 -27.52 -7.73
C SER A 730 20.75 -27.60 -8.59
N ILE A 731 19.77 -26.73 -8.35
CA ILE A 731 18.50 -26.69 -9.08
C ILE A 731 18.71 -26.25 -10.53
N HIS A 732 19.51 -25.21 -10.76
CA HIS A 732 19.79 -24.72 -12.10
C HIS A 732 20.47 -25.80 -12.97
N LEU A 733 21.42 -26.54 -12.40
CA LEU A 733 22.07 -27.65 -13.11
C LEU A 733 21.16 -28.85 -13.32
N LYS A 734 20.26 -29.14 -12.37
CA LYS A 734 19.23 -30.16 -12.55
C LYS A 734 18.31 -29.82 -13.72
N ALA A 735 17.79 -28.59 -13.74
CA ALA A 735 16.82 -28.14 -14.73
C ALA A 735 17.41 -27.98 -16.14
N HIS A 736 18.59 -27.35 -16.28
CA HIS A 736 19.16 -27.04 -17.59
C HIS A 736 20.21 -28.04 -18.08
N CYS A 737 20.81 -28.82 -17.19
CA CYS A 737 21.93 -29.72 -17.53
C CYS A 737 21.66 -31.19 -17.19
N GLY A 738 20.47 -31.53 -16.66
CA GLY A 738 20.11 -32.90 -16.28
C GLY A 738 20.94 -33.48 -15.13
N TYR A 739 21.60 -32.63 -14.34
CA TYR A 739 22.44 -33.08 -13.22
C TYR A 739 21.59 -33.37 -11.99
N ASN A 740 21.41 -34.65 -11.66
CA ASN A 740 20.47 -35.09 -10.62
C ASN A 740 21.06 -35.23 -9.21
N ARG A 741 22.34 -34.90 -9.00
CA ARG A 741 22.97 -35.01 -7.68
C ARG A 741 22.60 -33.81 -6.81
N ASN A 742 22.13 -34.07 -5.60
CA ASN A 742 21.78 -33.03 -4.62
C ASN A 742 23.05 -32.55 -3.90
N PHE A 743 23.47 -31.29 -4.14
CA PHE A 743 24.68 -30.75 -3.51
C PHE A 743 24.59 -30.66 -1.99
N GLY A 744 23.40 -30.52 -1.41
CA GLY A 744 23.22 -30.53 0.04
C GLY A 744 23.65 -31.87 0.66
N GLN A 745 23.24 -32.97 0.05
CA GLN A 745 23.67 -34.32 0.46
C GLN A 745 25.18 -34.52 0.29
N VAL A 746 25.75 -34.06 -0.83
CA VAL A 746 27.21 -34.12 -1.07
C VAL A 746 27.98 -33.37 0.03
N CYS A 747 27.50 -32.18 0.41
CA CYS A 747 28.07 -31.40 1.48
C CYS A 747 27.92 -32.08 2.84
N ASP A 748 26.76 -32.68 3.16
CA ASP A 748 26.56 -33.39 4.43
C ASP A 748 27.38 -34.67 4.55
N ASP A 749 27.58 -35.40 3.45
CA ASP A 749 28.42 -36.61 3.43
C ASP A 749 29.91 -36.27 3.63
N ASN A 750 30.31 -35.04 3.30
CA ASN A 750 31.70 -34.55 3.36
C ASN A 750 31.84 -33.30 4.26
N ALA A 751 30.98 -33.18 5.27
CA ALA A 751 30.71 -31.96 6.04
C ALA A 751 31.94 -31.15 6.45
N LEU A 752 32.91 -31.80 7.12
CA LEU A 752 34.12 -31.12 7.60
C LEU A 752 34.97 -30.55 6.46
N SER A 753 35.21 -31.35 5.43
CA SER A 753 36.03 -30.95 4.28
C SER A 753 35.37 -29.88 3.42
N CYS A 754 34.06 -29.98 3.19
CA CYS A 754 33.28 -28.97 2.48
C CYS A 754 33.24 -27.66 3.26
N ALA A 755 32.97 -27.72 4.58
CA ALA A 755 32.93 -26.54 5.43
C ALA A 755 34.29 -25.82 5.48
N GLU A 756 35.39 -26.55 5.61
CA GLU A 756 36.73 -25.98 5.60
C GLU A 756 37.05 -25.31 4.26
N ARG A 757 36.76 -26.01 3.14
CA ARG A 757 37.02 -25.46 1.80
C ARG A 757 36.17 -24.22 1.55
N ILE A 758 34.86 -24.30 1.76
CA ILE A 758 33.93 -23.18 1.55
C ILE A 758 34.31 -22.00 2.43
N HIS A 759 34.60 -22.23 3.72
CA HIS A 759 35.04 -21.19 4.62
C HIS A 759 36.23 -20.42 4.04
N THR A 760 37.24 -21.10 3.47
CA THR A 760 38.36 -20.41 2.79
C THR A 760 37.90 -19.58 1.60
N LEU A 761 37.00 -20.12 0.75
CA LEU A 761 36.53 -19.42 -0.46
C LEU A 761 35.71 -18.15 -0.15
N LEU A 762 35.03 -18.10 1.01
CA LEU A 762 34.26 -16.93 1.43
C LEU A 762 35.12 -15.69 1.75
N PHE A 763 36.46 -15.84 1.83
CA PHE A 763 37.40 -14.74 2.06
C PHE A 763 38.19 -14.35 0.81
N GLU A 764 37.91 -14.96 -0.33
CA GLU A 764 38.50 -14.57 -1.61
C GLU A 764 37.82 -13.30 -2.15
N SER A 765 38.44 -12.63 -3.13
CA SER A 765 37.92 -11.36 -3.66
C SER A 765 36.56 -11.49 -4.34
N ASP A 766 36.26 -12.64 -4.95
CA ASP A 766 34.96 -12.99 -5.54
C ASP A 766 34.53 -14.38 -5.03
N PRO A 767 33.78 -14.45 -3.92
CA PRO A 767 33.42 -15.72 -3.30
C PRO A 767 32.40 -16.50 -4.14
N GLU A 768 31.48 -15.85 -4.86
CA GLU A 768 30.53 -16.50 -5.76
C GLU A 768 31.23 -17.24 -6.90
N ASP A 769 32.20 -16.61 -7.59
CA ASP A 769 32.96 -17.25 -8.67
C ASP A 769 33.89 -18.34 -8.12
N CYS A 770 34.46 -18.14 -6.92
CA CYS A 770 35.23 -19.15 -6.23
C CYS A 770 34.39 -20.38 -5.87
N LEU A 771 33.16 -20.19 -5.39
CA LEU A 771 32.20 -21.26 -5.11
C LEU A 771 31.79 -21.99 -6.40
N LEU A 772 31.54 -21.27 -7.50
CA LEU A 772 31.22 -21.88 -8.79
C LEU A 772 32.39 -22.67 -9.38
N SER A 773 33.62 -22.17 -9.25
CA SER A 773 34.84 -22.88 -9.65
C SER A 773 35.02 -24.17 -8.84
N TRP A 774 34.76 -24.12 -7.53
CA TRP A 774 34.79 -25.30 -6.68
C TRP A 774 33.68 -26.31 -7.04
N LEU A 775 32.46 -25.86 -7.31
CA LEU A 775 31.38 -26.72 -7.82
C LEU A 775 31.76 -27.35 -9.16
N THR A 776 32.41 -26.60 -10.05
CA THR A 776 32.90 -27.08 -11.34
C THR A 776 33.88 -28.25 -11.18
N GLN A 777 34.76 -28.19 -10.17
CA GLN A 777 35.67 -29.29 -9.85
C GLN A 777 34.92 -30.53 -9.36
N LEU A 778 33.90 -30.36 -8.52
CA LEU A 778 33.04 -31.46 -8.04
C LEU A 778 32.20 -32.11 -9.15
N LEU A 779 31.92 -31.36 -10.22
CA LEU A 779 31.17 -31.84 -11.39
C LEU A 779 32.03 -32.61 -12.40
N GLU A 780 33.36 -32.59 -12.26
CA GLU A 780 34.34 -33.12 -13.22
C GLU A 780 34.15 -32.58 -14.67
N ARG A 781 33.43 -31.47 -14.83
CA ARG A 781 33.11 -30.83 -16.12
C ARG A 781 32.99 -29.31 -15.96
N PRO A 782 33.49 -28.52 -16.93
CA PRO A 782 33.42 -27.05 -16.87
C PRO A 782 31.97 -26.54 -16.95
N LEU A 783 31.60 -25.63 -16.04
CA LEU A 783 30.34 -24.89 -16.14
C LEU A 783 30.45 -23.79 -17.19
N PRO A 784 29.54 -23.69 -18.18
CA PRO A 784 29.56 -22.60 -19.15
C PRO A 784 29.45 -21.22 -18.46
N PRO A 785 30.13 -20.16 -18.96
CA PRO A 785 30.03 -18.82 -18.36
C PRO A 785 28.59 -18.27 -18.30
N THR A 786 27.74 -18.67 -19.25
CA THR A 786 26.32 -18.31 -19.27
C THR A 786 25.55 -18.92 -18.09
N VAL A 787 25.89 -20.16 -17.71
CA VAL A 787 25.31 -20.86 -16.55
C VAL A 787 25.79 -20.22 -15.25
N GLN A 788 27.09 -19.94 -15.15
CA GLN A 788 27.68 -19.26 -13.99
C GLN A 788 27.00 -17.91 -13.74
N LYS A 789 26.86 -17.10 -14.79
CA LYS A 789 26.15 -15.82 -14.73
C LYS A 789 24.69 -15.97 -14.26
N LYS A 790 23.94 -16.90 -14.85
CA LYS A 790 22.53 -17.15 -14.46
C LYS A 790 22.38 -17.60 -13.01
N VAL A 791 23.30 -18.42 -12.50
CA VAL A 791 23.28 -18.85 -11.09
C VAL A 791 23.48 -17.65 -10.16
N LYS A 792 24.45 -16.77 -10.45
CA LYS A 792 24.67 -15.53 -9.67
C LYS A 792 23.45 -14.61 -9.70
N GLU A 793 22.87 -14.37 -10.88
CA GLU A 793 21.65 -13.55 -11.03
C GLU A 793 20.47 -14.11 -10.22
N ARG A 794 20.24 -15.43 -10.27
CA ARG A 794 19.17 -16.09 -9.52
C ARG A 794 19.41 -16.08 -8.01
N PHE A 795 20.65 -16.30 -7.57
CA PHE A 795 21.00 -16.20 -6.16
C PHE A 795 20.76 -14.79 -5.63
N ASN A 796 21.17 -13.77 -6.38
CA ASN A 796 20.94 -12.37 -5.99
C ASN A 796 19.45 -12.05 -5.89
N ALA A 797 18.64 -12.47 -6.87
CA ALA A 797 17.19 -12.30 -6.83
C ALA A 797 16.56 -13.07 -5.66
N PHE A 798 16.99 -14.30 -5.41
CA PHE A 798 16.53 -15.12 -4.29
C PHE A 798 16.82 -14.43 -2.96
N TRP A 799 18.08 -14.03 -2.73
CA TRP A 799 18.48 -13.44 -1.46
C TRP A 799 17.79 -12.10 -1.19
N LEU A 800 17.68 -11.23 -2.20
CA LEU A 800 16.93 -9.97 -2.07
C LEU A 800 15.46 -10.18 -1.71
N THR A 801 14.86 -11.29 -2.14
CA THR A 801 13.46 -11.62 -1.85
C THR A 801 13.28 -12.19 -0.44
N VAL A 802 14.24 -12.98 0.06
CA VAL A 802 14.06 -13.76 1.30
C VAL A 802 14.90 -13.30 2.49
N LYS A 803 15.77 -12.29 2.36
CA LYS A 803 16.66 -11.80 3.43
C LYS A 803 15.97 -11.37 4.74
N ASP A 804 14.67 -11.10 4.68
CA ASP A 804 13.84 -10.69 5.81
C ASP A 804 12.76 -11.75 6.14
N ALA A 805 12.90 -12.97 5.62
CA ALA A 805 11.93 -14.04 5.84
C ALA A 805 11.90 -14.46 7.33
N PRO A 806 10.71 -14.74 7.90
CA PRO A 806 10.57 -15.13 9.31
C PRO A 806 11.21 -16.49 9.60
N HIS A 807 11.24 -17.37 8.60
CA HIS A 807 11.83 -18.70 8.64
C HIS A 807 12.65 -18.91 7.37
N TYR A 808 13.76 -19.65 7.46
CA TYR A 808 14.62 -19.99 6.30
C TYR A 808 14.55 -21.46 5.92
N ASP A 809 13.62 -22.21 6.51
CA ASP A 809 13.60 -23.67 6.50
C ASP A 809 13.26 -24.26 5.13
N GLU A 810 12.27 -23.70 4.44
CA GLU A 810 11.85 -24.19 3.13
C GLU A 810 11.43 -23.06 2.19
N PHE A 811 11.67 -23.26 0.90
CA PHE A 811 11.24 -22.37 -0.17
C PHE A 811 10.82 -23.19 -1.40
N LEU A 812 9.89 -22.66 -2.19
CA LEU A 812 9.52 -23.16 -3.50
C LEU A 812 10.01 -22.17 -4.57
N LEU A 813 10.61 -22.70 -5.62
CA LEU A 813 11.21 -21.96 -6.72
C LEU A 813 10.50 -22.32 -8.03
N LEU A 814 10.05 -21.31 -8.78
CA LEU A 814 9.51 -21.42 -10.13
C LEU A 814 10.56 -20.93 -11.14
N LEU A 815 10.90 -21.78 -12.11
CA LEU A 815 11.81 -21.43 -13.21
C LEU A 815 11.01 -21.10 -14.47
N HIS A 816 10.79 -19.80 -14.75
CA HIS A 816 10.03 -19.34 -15.92
C HIS A 816 10.64 -19.70 -17.27
N ASP A 817 11.95 -19.95 -17.32
CA ASP A 817 12.69 -20.35 -18.53
C ASP A 817 12.71 -21.86 -18.76
N ILE A 818 11.95 -22.63 -17.99
CA ILE A 818 11.74 -24.07 -18.15
C ILE A 818 10.25 -24.34 -18.40
N GLU A 819 9.94 -25.08 -19.46
CA GLU A 819 8.57 -25.54 -19.71
C GLU A 819 8.12 -26.53 -18.63
N GLY A 820 6.97 -26.27 -18.02
CA GLY A 820 6.38 -27.14 -17.01
C GLY A 820 4.97 -26.70 -16.63
N THR A 821 4.36 -27.43 -15.69
CA THR A 821 2.98 -27.19 -15.24
C THR A 821 2.84 -26.03 -14.25
N GLY A 822 3.95 -25.58 -13.66
CA GLY A 822 3.97 -24.43 -12.75
C GLY A 822 3.84 -23.10 -13.47
N VAL A 823 3.06 -22.19 -12.88
CA VAL A 823 2.76 -20.87 -13.43
C VAL A 823 2.75 -19.81 -12.34
N TYR A 824 3.01 -18.56 -12.72
CA TYR A 824 2.77 -17.40 -11.87
C TYR A 824 1.43 -16.73 -12.25
N TYR A 825 0.53 -16.60 -11.28
CA TYR A 825 -0.80 -16.00 -11.46
C TYR A 825 -1.26 -15.26 -10.19
N GLN A 826 -1.64 -13.98 -10.32
CA GLN A 826 -2.17 -13.12 -9.24
C GLN A 826 -1.32 -13.08 -7.96
N GLY A 827 0.01 -12.98 -8.08
CA GLY A 827 0.90 -12.91 -6.91
C GLY A 827 1.16 -14.27 -6.24
N CYS A 828 0.74 -15.37 -6.87
CA CYS A 828 0.99 -16.72 -6.38
C CYS A 828 1.71 -17.57 -7.43
N ILE A 829 2.59 -18.45 -6.95
CA ILE A 829 3.02 -19.63 -7.69
C ILE A 829 1.90 -20.65 -7.58
N GLY A 830 1.46 -21.17 -8.72
CA GLY A 830 0.31 -22.05 -8.81
C GLY A 830 0.40 -23.03 -9.97
N MET A 831 -0.67 -23.79 -10.15
CA MET A 831 -0.83 -24.75 -11.24
C MET A 831 -2.26 -24.68 -11.78
N HIS A 832 -2.47 -25.06 -13.04
CA HIS A 832 -3.83 -25.18 -13.55
C HIS A 832 -4.52 -26.39 -12.89
N ILE A 833 -5.76 -26.24 -12.42
CA ILE A 833 -6.44 -27.33 -11.70
C ILE A 833 -6.54 -28.61 -12.53
N GLY A 834 -6.70 -28.50 -13.85
CA GLY A 834 -6.71 -29.65 -14.76
C GLY A 834 -5.40 -30.45 -14.77
N ASP A 835 -4.24 -29.80 -14.57
CA ASP A 835 -2.95 -30.49 -14.44
C ASP A 835 -2.94 -31.36 -13.17
N CYS A 836 -3.71 -30.98 -12.15
CA CYS A 836 -3.83 -31.71 -10.88
C CYS A 836 -4.85 -32.86 -10.91
N LEU A 837 -5.62 -33.04 -11.99
CA LEU A 837 -6.71 -34.03 -12.08
C LEU A 837 -6.28 -35.39 -12.66
N ALA A 838 -5.05 -35.51 -13.16
CA ALA A 838 -4.59 -36.68 -13.90
C ALA A 838 -4.73 -38.02 -13.12
N GLY A 839 -4.65 -37.99 -11.78
CA GLY A 839 -4.77 -39.16 -10.90
C GLY A 839 -6.08 -39.29 -10.10
N VAL A 840 -7.16 -38.61 -10.50
CA VAL A 840 -8.43 -38.59 -9.73
C VAL A 840 -9.55 -39.36 -10.44
N ASP A 841 -9.89 -40.57 -9.99
CA ASP A 841 -10.78 -41.49 -10.73
C ASP A 841 -12.31 -41.27 -10.55
N ASP A 842 -12.77 -40.67 -9.44
CA ASP A 842 -14.20 -40.57 -9.08
C ASP A 842 -14.91 -39.26 -9.53
N LEU A 843 -14.45 -38.60 -10.60
CA LEU A 843 -15.06 -37.36 -11.09
C LEU A 843 -15.99 -37.64 -12.29
N PRO A 844 -17.01 -36.79 -12.54
CA PRO A 844 -17.81 -36.89 -13.77
C PRO A 844 -16.89 -36.84 -15.00
N ASN A 845 -16.83 -37.93 -15.78
CA ASN A 845 -15.86 -38.08 -16.87
C ASN A 845 -15.90 -36.92 -17.88
N THR A 846 -17.10 -36.43 -18.22
CA THR A 846 -17.27 -35.32 -19.18
C THR A 846 -16.70 -33.99 -18.67
N ASP A 847 -16.89 -33.66 -17.40
CA ASP A 847 -16.40 -32.41 -16.81
C ASP A 847 -14.88 -32.47 -16.61
N LYS A 848 -14.38 -33.63 -16.16
CA LYS A 848 -12.95 -33.89 -15.95
C LYS A 848 -12.18 -33.77 -17.26
N GLU A 849 -12.65 -34.40 -18.33
CA GLU A 849 -12.01 -34.33 -19.66
C GLU A 849 -11.96 -32.90 -20.20
N LEU A 850 -13.03 -32.12 -20.03
CA LEU A 850 -13.09 -30.71 -20.44
C LEU A 850 -12.02 -29.88 -19.72
N VAL A 851 -11.90 -30.02 -18.40
CA VAL A 851 -10.94 -29.25 -17.60
C VAL A 851 -9.48 -29.66 -17.84
N ILE A 852 -9.24 -30.95 -18.10
CA ILE A 852 -7.91 -31.43 -18.52
C ILE A 852 -7.57 -30.89 -19.92
N SER A 853 -8.52 -30.93 -20.86
CA SER A 853 -8.32 -30.36 -22.20
C SER A 853 -7.99 -28.86 -22.12
N ALA A 854 -8.69 -28.09 -21.28
CA ALA A 854 -8.38 -26.67 -21.07
C ALA A 854 -6.96 -26.44 -20.54
N ALA A 855 -6.45 -27.31 -19.66
CA ALA A 855 -5.08 -27.24 -19.16
C ALA A 855 -4.02 -27.41 -20.26
N SER A 856 -4.30 -28.29 -21.23
CA SER A 856 -3.42 -28.54 -22.38
C SER A 856 -3.42 -27.42 -23.41
N MET A 857 -4.51 -26.64 -23.48
CA MET A 857 -4.66 -25.50 -24.40
C MET A 857 -4.05 -24.20 -23.84
N LEU A 858 -3.68 -24.16 -22.56
CA LEU A 858 -3.12 -22.98 -21.91
C LEU A 858 -1.75 -22.60 -22.49
N GLU A 859 -1.65 -21.40 -23.05
CA GLU A 859 -0.37 -20.78 -23.45
C GLU A 859 0.42 -20.35 -22.21
N ARG A 860 1.44 -21.14 -21.83
CA ARG A 860 2.32 -20.85 -20.69
C ARG A 860 3.49 -19.95 -21.14
N PRO A 861 3.68 -18.75 -20.56
CA PRO A 861 4.78 -17.86 -20.94
C PRO A 861 6.14 -18.48 -20.63
N SER A 862 7.11 -18.32 -21.55
CA SER A 862 8.50 -18.80 -21.41
C SER A 862 9.48 -17.75 -20.87
N GLU A 863 8.99 -16.54 -20.60
CA GLU A 863 9.76 -15.42 -20.03
C GLU A 863 9.17 -15.07 -18.65
N ARG A 864 9.82 -14.14 -17.93
CA ARG A 864 9.37 -13.56 -16.64
C ARG A 864 8.07 -12.72 -16.76
N ARG A 865 7.10 -13.19 -17.53
CA ARG A 865 5.77 -12.58 -17.74
C ARG A 865 4.75 -13.55 -17.17
N GLY A 866 4.04 -13.14 -16.12
CA GLY A 866 2.92 -13.92 -15.58
C GLY A 866 1.76 -14.09 -16.55
N ILE A 867 0.83 -14.97 -16.19
CA ILE A 867 -0.45 -15.10 -16.91
C ILE A 867 -1.29 -13.85 -16.63
N LEU A 868 -1.76 -13.19 -17.69
CA LEU A 868 -2.65 -12.03 -17.58
C LEU A 868 -3.98 -12.43 -16.94
N HIS A 869 -4.61 -11.55 -16.16
CA HIS A 869 -5.93 -11.83 -15.58
C HIS A 869 -6.98 -12.17 -16.64
N ASN A 870 -6.95 -11.46 -17.76
CA ASN A 870 -7.84 -11.65 -18.89
C ASN A 870 -7.15 -11.11 -20.13
N ASN A 871 -7.32 -11.78 -21.27
CA ASN A 871 -6.89 -11.28 -22.56
C ASN A 871 -7.97 -11.50 -23.65
N ASN A 872 -9.19 -11.85 -23.24
CA ASN A 872 -10.34 -12.04 -24.10
C ASN A 872 -11.05 -10.71 -24.39
N PRO A 873 -11.12 -10.27 -25.66
CA PRO A 873 -11.71 -8.98 -26.02
C PRO A 873 -13.24 -8.91 -25.81
N PHE A 874 -13.91 -10.05 -25.59
CA PHE A 874 -15.35 -10.14 -25.36
C PHE A 874 -15.74 -10.13 -23.87
N VAL A 875 -14.79 -9.83 -22.99
CA VAL A 875 -15.01 -9.65 -21.56
C VAL A 875 -14.72 -8.21 -21.13
N GLU A 876 -13.73 -7.54 -21.75
CA GLU A 876 -13.43 -6.14 -21.46
C GLU A 876 -14.46 -5.17 -22.06
N GLY A 877 -15.02 -4.28 -21.24
CA GLY A 877 -15.74 -3.08 -21.71
C GLY A 877 -17.04 -3.32 -22.50
N SER A 878 -17.61 -4.52 -22.42
CA SER A 878 -18.83 -4.85 -23.17
C SER A 878 -20.04 -4.10 -22.57
N THR A 879 -20.70 -3.31 -23.40
CA THR A 879 -21.87 -2.50 -23.01
C THR A 879 -23.07 -2.79 -23.90
N ILE A 880 -24.25 -2.50 -23.37
CA ILE A 880 -25.53 -2.69 -24.03
C ILE A 880 -26.31 -1.38 -24.02
N SER A 881 -26.77 -0.93 -25.18
CA SER A 881 -27.62 0.26 -25.30
C SER A 881 -29.08 -0.17 -25.30
N VAL A 882 -29.88 0.38 -24.39
CA VAL A 882 -31.28 0.00 -24.14
C VAL A 882 -32.14 1.26 -24.07
N ARG A 883 -33.34 1.25 -24.66
CA ARG A 883 -34.29 2.36 -24.54
C ARG A 883 -34.84 2.43 -23.12
N ILE A 884 -34.98 3.63 -22.56
CA ILE A 884 -35.57 3.81 -21.21
C ILE A 884 -36.98 3.20 -21.13
N GLN A 885 -37.77 3.28 -22.21
CA GLN A 885 -39.09 2.67 -22.28
C GLN A 885 -39.06 1.14 -22.15
N ASP A 886 -38.08 0.47 -22.78
CA ASP A 886 -37.94 -0.99 -22.66
C ASP A 886 -37.55 -1.38 -21.23
N LEU A 887 -36.71 -0.56 -20.56
CA LEU A 887 -36.38 -0.73 -19.14
C LEU A 887 -37.62 -0.58 -18.25
N HIS A 888 -38.47 0.42 -18.51
CA HIS A 888 -39.74 0.59 -17.79
C HIS A 888 -40.66 -0.61 -17.96
N GLU A 889 -40.80 -1.15 -19.18
CA GLU A 889 -41.62 -2.34 -19.43
C GLU A 889 -41.08 -3.59 -18.72
N ILE A 890 -39.76 -3.80 -18.75
CA ILE A 890 -39.10 -4.93 -18.07
C ILE A 890 -39.27 -4.81 -16.55
N ILE A 891 -39.12 -3.60 -16.00
CA ILE A 891 -39.21 -3.35 -14.56
C ILE A 891 -40.67 -3.42 -14.08
N ALA A 892 -41.65 -2.95 -14.85
CA ALA A 892 -43.05 -2.91 -14.42
C ALA A 892 -43.77 -4.27 -14.48
N ASP A 893 -43.34 -5.18 -15.38
CA ASP A 893 -44.03 -6.45 -15.61
C ASP A 893 -43.46 -7.60 -14.76
N SER A 894 -44.19 -7.97 -13.69
CA SER A 894 -43.83 -9.08 -12.79
C SER A 894 -43.92 -10.46 -13.43
N ALA A 895 -44.56 -10.61 -14.60
CA ALA A 895 -44.53 -11.85 -15.38
C ALA A 895 -43.26 -11.97 -16.24
N ARG A 896 -42.56 -10.86 -16.52
CA ARG A 896 -41.31 -10.83 -17.31
C ARG A 896 -40.04 -10.81 -16.47
N SER A 897 -40.09 -10.23 -15.28
CA SER A 897 -38.93 -10.09 -14.39
C SER A 897 -39.24 -10.46 -12.94
N SER A 898 -38.40 -11.31 -12.35
CA SER A 898 -38.46 -11.60 -10.92
C SER A 898 -37.91 -10.45 -10.08
N SER A 899 -38.29 -10.38 -8.80
CA SER A 899 -37.80 -9.36 -7.87
C SER A 899 -36.25 -9.36 -7.76
N TRP A 900 -35.62 -10.53 -7.92
CA TRP A 900 -34.17 -10.67 -7.97
C TRP A 900 -33.57 -10.06 -9.24
N GLN A 901 -34.16 -10.34 -10.41
CA GLN A 901 -33.68 -9.80 -11.68
C GLN A 901 -33.83 -8.28 -11.76
N VAL A 902 -34.93 -7.74 -11.22
CA VAL A 902 -35.10 -6.28 -11.13
C VAL A 902 -34.04 -5.67 -10.21
N ALA A 903 -33.76 -6.28 -9.06
CA ALA A 903 -32.69 -5.82 -8.18
C ALA A 903 -31.31 -5.85 -8.89
N GLU A 904 -31.02 -6.92 -9.63
CA GLU A 904 -29.79 -7.04 -10.42
C GLU A 904 -29.68 -5.98 -11.52
N LEU A 905 -30.78 -5.66 -12.18
CA LEU A 905 -30.91 -4.65 -13.24
C LEU A 905 -30.71 -3.23 -12.68
N LEU A 906 -31.37 -2.91 -11.57
CA LEU A 906 -31.25 -1.61 -10.91
C LEU A 906 -29.82 -1.32 -10.44
N LEU A 907 -29.05 -2.38 -10.12
CA LEU A 907 -27.64 -2.30 -9.74
C LEU A 907 -26.66 -2.39 -10.93
N MET A 908 -27.14 -2.43 -12.18
CA MET A 908 -26.25 -2.33 -13.35
C MET A 908 -25.63 -0.95 -13.44
N LYS A 909 -24.35 -0.90 -13.81
CA LYS A 909 -23.59 0.34 -13.96
C LYS A 909 -23.86 1.01 -15.31
N LEU A 910 -23.94 2.33 -15.32
CA LEU A 910 -24.07 3.14 -16.52
C LEU A 910 -22.71 3.30 -17.25
N ASP A 911 -22.75 3.39 -18.58
CA ASP A 911 -21.60 3.67 -19.46
C ASP A 911 -21.77 5.04 -20.15
N GLU A 912 -21.54 6.13 -19.40
CA GLU A 912 -21.66 7.49 -19.93
C GLU A 912 -20.33 8.25 -19.95
N ASN A 913 -20.03 8.88 -21.09
CA ASN A 913 -18.95 9.87 -21.30
C ASN A 913 -19.22 11.23 -20.59
N ARG A 914 -19.96 11.23 -19.49
CA ARG A 914 -20.33 12.44 -18.74
C ARG A 914 -19.90 12.28 -17.29
N ASN A 915 -18.73 12.82 -16.93
CA ASN A 915 -18.31 13.34 -15.61
C ASN A 915 -18.65 12.59 -14.29
N THR A 916 -19.22 11.39 -14.30
CA THR A 916 -19.59 10.58 -13.14
C THR A 916 -19.29 9.12 -13.46
N VAL A 917 -18.26 8.57 -12.82
CA VAL A 917 -17.87 7.17 -12.98
C VAL A 917 -18.61 6.37 -11.91
N ASP A 918 -19.28 5.28 -12.32
CA ASP A 918 -19.95 4.27 -11.47
C ASP A 918 -21.39 4.51 -10.96
N ALA A 919 -22.15 5.43 -11.55
CA ALA A 919 -23.58 5.53 -11.24
C ALA A 919 -24.35 4.24 -11.63
N CYS A 920 -25.16 3.73 -10.71
CA CYS A 920 -26.06 2.60 -10.97
C CYS A 920 -27.34 3.06 -11.67
N LEU A 921 -28.01 2.17 -12.40
CA LEU A 921 -29.25 2.46 -13.11
C LEU A 921 -30.34 3.03 -12.17
N TYR A 922 -30.43 2.54 -10.94
CA TYR A 922 -31.38 3.07 -9.96
C TYR A 922 -31.20 4.58 -9.71
N GLU A 923 -29.98 5.10 -9.80
CA GLU A 923 -29.71 6.53 -9.57
C GLU A 923 -30.25 7.42 -10.68
N LEU A 924 -30.22 6.95 -11.93
CA LEU A 924 -30.84 7.63 -13.07
C LEU A 924 -32.37 7.61 -12.94
N LEU A 925 -32.91 6.43 -12.65
CA LEU A 925 -34.36 6.21 -12.55
C LEU A 925 -35.01 6.95 -11.36
N ILE A 926 -34.29 7.12 -10.24
CA ILE A 926 -34.77 7.90 -9.09
C ILE A 926 -34.78 9.41 -9.38
N ARG A 927 -33.86 9.92 -10.23
CA ARG A 927 -33.77 11.36 -10.55
C ARG A 927 -34.88 11.83 -11.48
N GLU A 928 -35.41 10.97 -12.35
CA GLU A 928 -36.33 11.40 -13.40
C GLU A 928 -37.78 11.62 -12.96
N SER A 929 -38.28 10.97 -11.90
CA SER A 929 -39.48 11.36 -11.13
C SER A 929 -39.92 10.28 -10.14
N SER A 930 -40.29 10.73 -8.95
CA SER A 930 -40.77 9.95 -7.81
C SER A 930 -42.24 9.51 -7.99
N PHE A 931 -42.52 8.31 -8.51
CA PHE A 931 -43.75 7.56 -8.15
C PHE A 931 -43.87 6.10 -8.66
N TRP A 932 -43.10 5.63 -9.66
CA TRP A 932 -43.45 4.39 -10.38
C TRP A 932 -42.86 3.09 -9.80
N LEU A 933 -41.67 3.11 -9.16
CA LEU A 933 -41.09 1.90 -8.54
C LEU A 933 -41.92 1.38 -7.34
N ALA A 934 -42.66 2.27 -6.66
CA ALA A 934 -43.56 1.94 -5.55
C ALA A 934 -44.89 1.31 -6.01
N GLY A 935 -45.17 1.23 -7.31
CA GLY A 935 -46.38 0.62 -7.87
C GLY A 935 -46.35 -0.90 -7.96
N ARG A 936 -45.16 -1.53 -7.78
CA ARG A 936 -45.01 -2.99 -7.68
C ARG A 936 -45.36 -3.48 -6.28
N SER A 937 -46.19 -4.52 -6.19
CA SER A 937 -46.55 -5.14 -4.92
C SER A 937 -45.36 -5.79 -4.20
N ASP A 938 -44.30 -6.15 -4.93
CA ASP A 938 -43.08 -6.81 -4.44
C ASP A 938 -41.87 -5.86 -4.30
N TRP A 939 -42.10 -4.54 -4.26
CA TRP A 939 -41.01 -3.55 -4.11
C TRP A 939 -40.14 -3.80 -2.86
N HIS A 940 -40.74 -4.24 -1.76
CA HIS A 940 -40.01 -4.57 -0.54
C HIS A 940 -39.01 -5.73 -0.75
N ASP A 941 -39.40 -6.73 -1.53
CA ASP A 941 -38.53 -7.86 -1.87
C ASP A 941 -37.39 -7.42 -2.80
N ILE A 942 -37.68 -6.54 -3.76
CA ILE A 942 -36.66 -5.94 -4.64
C ILE A 942 -35.62 -5.17 -3.83
N GLN A 943 -36.06 -4.32 -2.89
CA GLN A 943 -35.17 -3.56 -2.02
C GLN A 943 -34.29 -4.50 -1.16
N THR A 944 -34.89 -5.57 -0.61
CA THR A 944 -34.17 -6.56 0.18
C THR A 944 -33.09 -7.26 -0.65
N HIS A 945 -33.41 -7.65 -1.89
CA HIS A 945 -32.43 -8.23 -2.80
C HIS A 945 -31.32 -7.24 -3.19
N MET A 946 -31.64 -5.97 -3.43
CA MET A 946 -30.63 -4.93 -3.71
C MET A 946 -29.62 -4.82 -2.55
N LEU A 947 -30.11 -4.75 -1.30
CA LEU A 947 -29.26 -4.68 -0.10
C LEU A 947 -28.40 -5.94 0.09
N ALA A 948 -28.90 -7.11 -0.31
CA ALA A 948 -28.15 -8.37 -0.26
C ALA A 948 -27.05 -8.46 -1.34
N LEU A 949 -27.29 -7.83 -2.50
CA LEU A 949 -26.42 -7.79 -3.67
C LEU A 949 -25.35 -6.69 -3.62
N MET A 950 -25.47 -5.72 -2.71
CA MET A 950 -24.48 -4.67 -2.52
C MET A 950 -23.21 -5.20 -1.81
N PRO A 951 -22.03 -5.04 -2.43
CA PRO A 951 -20.79 -5.70 -1.99
C PRO A 951 -20.22 -5.17 -0.68
N ASP A 952 -20.35 -3.88 -0.43
CA ASP A 952 -19.65 -3.17 0.62
C ASP A 952 -20.56 -2.19 1.37
N GLN A 953 -20.03 -1.65 2.47
CA GLN A 953 -20.72 -0.69 3.31
C GLN A 953 -20.95 0.65 2.58
N ASP A 954 -20.05 1.05 1.65
CA ASP A 954 -20.14 2.30 0.92
C ASP A 954 -21.32 2.31 -0.07
N SER A 955 -21.56 1.17 -0.72
CA SER A 955 -22.72 0.94 -1.58
C SER A 955 -24.03 1.05 -0.80
N LEU A 956 -24.08 0.46 0.40
CA LEU A 956 -25.23 0.54 1.32
C LEU A 956 -25.45 1.98 1.80
N ASP A 957 -24.39 2.71 2.14
CA ASP A 957 -24.45 4.10 2.61
C ASP A 957 -24.89 5.05 1.48
N THR A 958 -24.36 4.86 0.27
CA THR A 958 -24.77 5.61 -0.93
C THR A 958 -26.25 5.39 -1.23
N PHE A 959 -26.72 4.14 -1.18
CA PHE A 959 -28.13 3.82 -1.36
C PHE A 959 -29.01 4.43 -0.26
N ALA A 960 -28.58 4.39 1.01
CA ALA A 960 -29.29 5.00 2.15
C ALA A 960 -29.46 6.51 1.99
N GLN A 961 -28.39 7.22 1.62
CA GLN A 961 -28.41 8.66 1.38
C GLN A 961 -29.40 9.05 0.27
N ARG A 962 -29.42 8.29 -0.82
CA ARG A 962 -30.30 8.55 -1.98
C ARG A 962 -31.77 8.29 -1.69
N MET A 963 -32.06 7.28 -0.89
CA MET A 963 -33.42 6.90 -0.52
C MET A 963 -34.01 7.78 0.60
N GLY A 964 -33.22 8.67 1.20
CA GLY A 964 -33.68 9.62 2.21
C GLY A 964 -34.15 8.97 3.51
N HIS A 965 -33.68 7.76 3.82
CA HIS A 965 -34.07 7.05 5.02
C HIS A 965 -33.41 7.66 6.28
N VAL A 966 -34.18 7.71 7.37
CA VAL A 966 -33.68 8.09 8.70
C VAL A 966 -32.77 7.00 9.30
N ASN A 967 -32.95 5.76 8.85
CA ASN A 967 -32.15 4.60 9.24
C ASN A 967 -31.04 4.34 8.23
N VAL A 968 -29.89 3.88 8.72
CA VAL A 968 -28.75 3.40 7.94
C VAL A 968 -28.73 1.87 7.88
N TRP A 969 -28.20 1.32 6.81
CA TRP A 969 -27.97 -0.12 6.68
C TRP A 969 -26.52 -0.45 7.01
N LEU A 970 -26.28 -1.25 8.04
CA LEU A 970 -24.94 -1.68 8.47
C LEU A 970 -24.70 -3.15 8.10
N ARG A 971 -23.58 -3.43 7.45
CA ARG A 971 -23.07 -4.78 7.24
C ARG A 971 -22.37 -5.28 8.51
N ILE A 972 -23.05 -6.13 9.27
CA ILE A 972 -22.48 -6.85 10.42
C ILE A 972 -21.85 -8.14 9.89
N THR A 973 -20.55 -8.08 9.60
CA THR A 973 -19.73 -9.25 9.26
C THR A 973 -19.61 -10.21 10.44
N THR A 974 -19.09 -11.41 10.19
CA THR A 974 -18.85 -12.40 11.26
C THR A 974 -17.88 -11.85 12.32
N PHE A 975 -16.93 -11.00 11.92
CA PHE A 975 -16.00 -10.32 12.84
C PHE A 975 -16.68 -9.26 13.71
N VAL A 976 -17.57 -8.44 13.12
CA VAL A 976 -18.35 -7.46 13.89
C VAL A 976 -19.27 -8.17 14.87
N ALA A 977 -20.00 -9.20 14.40
CA ALA A 977 -20.87 -10.01 15.23
C ALA A 977 -20.13 -10.63 16.43
N ARG A 978 -18.90 -11.13 16.24
CA ARG A 978 -18.06 -11.63 17.33
C ARG A 978 -17.78 -10.58 18.40
N SER A 979 -17.30 -9.40 18.01
CA SER A 979 -17.00 -8.35 18.98
C SER A 979 -18.21 -7.99 19.83
N LEU A 980 -19.40 -8.01 19.23
CA LEU A 980 -20.66 -7.81 19.95
C LEU A 980 -20.95 -8.97 20.93
N TYR A 981 -20.75 -10.22 20.51
CA TYR A 981 -20.89 -11.38 21.41
C TYR A 981 -19.94 -11.31 22.58
N THR A 982 -18.67 -10.98 22.34
CA THR A 982 -17.66 -10.81 23.40
C THR A 982 -18.12 -9.76 24.39
N GLU A 983 -18.53 -8.56 23.93
CA GLU A 983 -19.03 -7.49 24.82
C GLU A 983 -20.21 -7.94 25.68
N VAL A 984 -21.21 -8.62 25.10
CA VAL A 984 -22.35 -9.12 25.87
C VAL A 984 -21.91 -10.13 26.93
N THR A 985 -21.06 -11.10 26.56
CA THR A 985 -20.61 -12.13 27.48
C THR A 985 -19.73 -11.59 28.61
N THR A 986 -19.00 -10.49 28.39
CA THR A 986 -18.08 -9.94 29.39
C THR A 986 -18.69 -8.83 30.23
N SER A 987 -19.63 -8.06 29.68
CA SER A 987 -20.04 -6.78 30.25
C SER A 987 -21.53 -6.71 30.61
N VAL A 988 -22.36 -7.65 30.14
CA VAL A 988 -23.79 -7.68 30.46
C VAL A 988 -24.08 -8.76 31.52
N PRO A 989 -24.72 -8.42 32.67
CA PRO A 989 -25.12 -9.42 33.67
C PRO A 989 -26.01 -10.51 33.06
N GLN A 990 -25.70 -11.79 33.30
CA GLN A 990 -26.38 -12.95 32.69
C GLN A 990 -26.37 -12.97 31.15
N GLY A 991 -25.55 -12.14 30.48
CA GLY A 991 -25.53 -12.03 29.02
C GLY A 991 -25.15 -13.35 28.34
N ALA A 992 -24.18 -14.08 28.89
CA ALA A 992 -23.76 -15.37 28.36
C ALA A 992 -24.82 -16.48 28.51
N GLU A 993 -25.60 -16.48 29.60
CA GLU A 993 -26.73 -17.41 29.79
C GLU A 993 -27.84 -17.13 28.77
N GLN A 994 -28.11 -15.86 28.49
CA GLN A 994 -29.12 -15.42 27.52
C GLN A 994 -28.73 -15.68 26.06
N LEU A 995 -27.43 -15.76 25.75
CA LEU A 995 -26.93 -16.13 24.42
C LEU A 995 -26.73 -17.65 24.25
N SER A 996 -26.84 -18.43 25.32
CA SER A 996 -26.68 -19.89 25.29
C SER A 996 -27.84 -20.55 24.53
N GLY A 997 -27.52 -21.49 23.63
CA GLY A 997 -28.52 -22.23 22.85
C GLY A 997 -29.11 -21.51 21.63
N LEU A 998 -28.74 -20.24 21.39
CA LEU A 998 -29.13 -19.48 20.19
C LEU A 998 -28.16 -19.74 19.02
N SER A 999 -28.69 -19.79 17.79
CA SER A 999 -27.91 -20.00 16.57
C SER A 999 -28.27 -18.97 15.49
N ASN A 1000 -27.26 -18.59 14.72
CA ASN A 1000 -27.37 -17.75 13.53
C ASN A 1000 -27.46 -18.56 12.22
N SER A 1001 -27.48 -19.90 12.26
CA SER A 1001 -27.40 -20.73 11.06
C SER A 1001 -28.65 -20.73 10.18
N VAL A 1002 -29.81 -20.34 10.73
CA VAL A 1002 -31.11 -20.35 10.04
C VAL A 1002 -31.89 -19.05 10.25
N THR A 1003 -31.82 -18.47 11.44
CA THR A 1003 -32.46 -17.20 11.84
C THR A 1003 -31.44 -16.34 12.58
N PRO A 1004 -31.48 -15.00 12.51
CA PRO A 1004 -30.51 -14.14 13.19
C PRO A 1004 -30.74 -14.02 14.70
N SER A 1005 -31.30 -15.05 15.36
CA SER A 1005 -31.78 -15.00 16.74
C SER A 1005 -30.67 -14.68 17.74
N LYS A 1006 -29.46 -15.20 17.53
CA LYS A 1006 -28.31 -14.88 18.38
C LYS A 1006 -27.84 -13.43 18.17
N LEU A 1007 -27.76 -12.95 16.93
CA LEU A 1007 -27.41 -11.56 16.63
C LEU A 1007 -28.46 -10.59 17.20
N LYS A 1008 -29.75 -10.88 17.02
CA LYS A 1008 -30.86 -10.06 17.52
C LYS A 1008 -30.83 -9.91 19.04
N THR A 1009 -30.75 -11.03 19.77
CA THR A 1009 -30.63 -11.00 21.24
C THR A 1009 -29.39 -10.23 21.69
N THR A 1010 -28.27 -10.38 20.98
CA THR A 1010 -27.04 -9.63 21.29
C THR A 1010 -27.23 -8.12 21.12
N LEU A 1011 -27.82 -7.68 20.01
CA LEU A 1011 -28.09 -6.26 19.77
C LEU A 1011 -29.00 -5.69 20.87
N LEU A 1012 -30.07 -6.41 21.22
CA LEU A 1012 -31.00 -6.01 22.28
C LEU A 1012 -30.29 -5.84 23.64
N LEU A 1013 -29.42 -6.78 24.01
CA LEU A 1013 -28.64 -6.73 25.26
C LEU A 1013 -27.62 -5.60 25.29
N LEU A 1014 -27.20 -5.10 24.14
CA LEU A 1014 -26.31 -3.94 24.01
C LEU A 1014 -27.08 -2.61 23.90
N GLY A 1015 -28.40 -2.63 24.10
CA GLY A 1015 -29.24 -1.44 24.01
C GLY A 1015 -29.58 -1.01 22.57
N VAL A 1016 -29.38 -1.91 21.60
CA VAL A 1016 -29.71 -1.70 20.19
C VAL A 1016 -30.94 -2.53 19.83
N ASP A 1017 -32.12 -1.93 19.94
CA ASP A 1017 -33.37 -2.58 19.57
C ASP A 1017 -33.58 -2.54 18.04
N VAL A 1018 -33.61 -3.71 17.41
CA VAL A 1018 -33.81 -3.87 15.96
C VAL A 1018 -34.80 -5.01 15.69
N PRO A 1019 -35.91 -4.74 14.98
CA PRO A 1019 -36.85 -5.77 14.54
C PRO A 1019 -36.17 -6.84 13.67
N GLU A 1020 -36.66 -8.09 13.75
CA GLU A 1020 -36.06 -9.22 13.02
C GLU A 1020 -36.15 -9.07 11.50
N GLU A 1021 -37.25 -8.48 11.01
CA GLU A 1021 -37.48 -8.11 9.62
C GLU A 1021 -36.46 -7.09 9.07
N GLN A 1022 -35.71 -6.41 9.95
CA GLN A 1022 -34.64 -5.48 9.58
C GLN A 1022 -33.25 -6.11 9.56
N ILE A 1023 -33.14 -7.42 9.81
CA ILE A 1023 -31.90 -8.19 9.77
C ILE A 1023 -31.96 -9.20 8.62
N SER A 1024 -31.16 -8.99 7.57
CA SER A 1024 -31.12 -9.86 6.39
C SER A 1024 -29.72 -10.42 6.16
N MET A 1025 -29.60 -11.72 5.90
CA MET A 1025 -28.31 -12.37 5.60
C MET A 1025 -27.98 -12.26 4.11
N SER A 1026 -26.76 -11.82 3.76
CA SER A 1026 -26.37 -11.81 2.34
C SER A 1026 -26.06 -13.23 1.85
N SER A 1027 -26.57 -13.54 0.66
CA SER A 1027 -26.23 -14.77 -0.06
C SER A 1027 -24.87 -14.70 -0.77
N ARG A 1028 -24.41 -13.50 -1.13
CA ARG A 1028 -23.15 -13.28 -1.87
C ARG A 1028 -21.97 -12.93 -0.98
N TYR A 1029 -22.19 -12.14 0.07
CA TYR A 1029 -21.15 -11.54 0.90
C TYR A 1029 -21.26 -12.00 2.35
N ASP A 1030 -20.19 -11.88 3.13
CA ASP A 1030 -20.21 -12.25 4.54
C ASP A 1030 -21.15 -11.36 5.39
N GLY A 1031 -21.80 -11.96 6.38
CA GLY A 1031 -22.55 -11.23 7.40
C GLY A 1031 -24.00 -10.88 7.07
N TYR A 1032 -24.55 -10.05 7.95
CA TYR A 1032 -25.94 -9.56 7.94
C TYR A 1032 -25.97 -8.09 7.52
N THR A 1033 -26.94 -7.70 6.69
CA THR A 1033 -27.34 -6.30 6.56
C THR A 1033 -28.39 -6.01 7.63
N VAL A 1034 -28.14 -5.00 8.46
CA VAL A 1034 -29.05 -4.57 9.53
C VAL A 1034 -29.47 -3.13 9.33
N SER A 1035 -30.78 -2.86 9.28
CA SER A 1035 -31.30 -1.49 9.28
C SER A 1035 -31.39 -0.96 10.71
N LEU A 1036 -30.78 0.19 11.00
CA LEU A 1036 -30.71 0.76 12.35
C LEU A 1036 -30.42 2.27 12.32
N SER A 1037 -30.54 2.97 13.43
CA SER A 1037 -30.25 4.42 13.50
C SER A 1037 -28.74 4.71 13.44
N GLN A 1038 -28.36 5.93 13.04
CA GLN A 1038 -26.94 6.35 13.05
C GLN A 1038 -26.31 6.24 14.45
N ALA A 1039 -27.09 6.48 15.50
CA ALA A 1039 -26.66 6.31 16.89
C ALA A 1039 -26.37 4.83 17.21
N ASN A 1040 -27.26 3.92 16.81
CA ASN A 1040 -27.07 2.48 16.99
C ASN A 1040 -25.88 1.94 16.18
N ARG A 1041 -25.64 2.49 14.98
CA ARG A 1041 -24.46 2.14 14.16
C ARG A 1041 -23.18 2.45 14.91
N LYS A 1042 -23.12 3.64 15.51
CA LYS A 1042 -21.96 4.07 16.29
C LYS A 1042 -21.71 3.14 17.48
N ILE A 1043 -22.75 2.74 18.22
CA ILE A 1043 -22.63 1.79 19.33
C ILE A 1043 -21.99 0.48 18.87
N ILE A 1044 -22.47 -0.09 17.77
CA ILE A 1044 -21.96 -1.36 17.23
C ILE A 1044 -20.48 -1.23 16.84
N MET A 1045 -20.10 -0.15 16.14
CA MET A 1045 -18.72 0.05 15.68
C MET A 1045 -17.75 0.38 16.82
N ASP A 1046 -18.17 1.16 17.82
CA ASP A 1046 -17.38 1.45 19.01
C ASP A 1046 -17.12 0.18 19.84
N ILE A 1047 -18.11 -0.73 19.90
CA ILE A 1047 -17.92 -2.06 20.53
C ILE A 1047 -16.96 -2.91 19.68
N HIS A 1048 -17.11 -2.90 18.36
CA HIS A 1048 -16.22 -3.65 17.47
C HIS A 1048 -14.77 -3.23 17.64
N GLU A 1049 -14.47 -1.94 17.60
CA GLU A 1049 -13.09 -1.45 17.71
C GLU A 1049 -12.47 -1.78 19.08
N ARG A 1050 -13.25 -1.66 20.16
CA ARG A 1050 -12.78 -2.00 21.52
C ARG A 1050 -12.54 -3.51 21.71
N ARG A 1051 -13.28 -4.36 21.00
CA ARG A 1051 -13.29 -5.82 21.25
C ARG A 1051 -12.70 -6.67 20.12
N ARG A 1052 -12.30 -6.09 18.99
CA ARG A 1052 -11.78 -6.87 17.85
C ARG A 1052 -10.53 -7.68 18.17
N ARG A 1053 -9.78 -7.30 19.21
CA ARG A 1053 -8.59 -8.00 19.75
C ARG A 1053 -8.88 -8.86 20.99
N ASN A 1054 -10.15 -9.06 21.34
CA ASN A 1054 -10.57 -9.78 22.54
C ASN A 1054 -11.49 -10.94 22.19
N PHE A 1055 -11.39 -12.03 22.95
CA PHE A 1055 -12.29 -13.16 22.81
C PHE A 1055 -12.61 -13.78 24.17
N HIS A 1056 -13.87 -14.15 24.32
CA HIS A 1056 -14.35 -14.87 25.49
C HIS A 1056 -14.14 -16.38 25.30
N LEU A 1057 -13.06 -16.90 25.87
CA LEU A 1057 -12.75 -18.31 25.84
C LEU A 1057 -13.47 -19.05 26.97
N SER A 1058 -14.70 -19.50 26.70
CA SER A 1058 -15.50 -20.33 27.60
C SER A 1058 -14.88 -21.71 27.87
N GLN A 1059 -15.34 -22.39 28.92
CA GLN A 1059 -14.99 -23.79 29.20
C GLN A 1059 -15.37 -24.73 28.04
N GLU A 1060 -16.48 -24.48 27.34
CA GLU A 1060 -16.85 -25.27 26.17
C GLU A 1060 -15.88 -25.02 25.01
N SER A 1061 -15.47 -23.78 24.77
CA SER A 1061 -14.44 -23.45 23.78
C SER A 1061 -13.11 -24.14 24.13
N ALA A 1062 -12.71 -24.12 25.41
CA ALA A 1062 -11.53 -24.85 25.88
C ALA A 1062 -11.65 -26.37 25.67
N ARG A 1063 -12.82 -26.96 25.94
CA ARG A 1063 -13.12 -28.38 25.71
C ARG A 1063 -12.97 -28.75 24.23
N LEU A 1064 -13.47 -27.89 23.35
CA LEU A 1064 -13.36 -28.03 21.91
C LEU A 1064 -11.91 -27.96 21.43
N LEU A 1065 -11.09 -27.07 22.01
CA LEU A 1065 -9.64 -27.03 21.76
C LEU A 1065 -8.93 -28.31 22.22
N TYR A 1066 -9.32 -28.91 23.35
CA TYR A 1066 -8.78 -30.19 23.79
C TYR A 1066 -9.13 -31.32 22.83
N GLU A 1067 -10.38 -31.38 22.36
CA GLU A 1067 -10.83 -32.36 21.38
C GLU A 1067 -10.09 -32.22 20.05
N GLU A 1068 -9.82 -30.98 19.62
CA GLU A 1068 -9.02 -30.71 18.44
C GLU A 1068 -7.56 -31.13 18.62
N CYS A 1069 -6.95 -30.77 19.75
CA CYS A 1069 -5.59 -31.18 20.10
C CYS A 1069 -5.45 -32.71 20.19
N LYS A 1070 -6.46 -33.39 20.75
CA LYS A 1070 -6.54 -34.85 20.80
C LYS A 1070 -6.59 -35.47 19.42
N ARG A 1071 -7.37 -34.89 18.49
CA ARG A 1071 -7.45 -35.36 17.10
C ARG A 1071 -6.16 -35.15 16.33
N ARG A 1072 -5.48 -34.02 16.53
CA ARG A 1072 -4.26 -33.65 15.78
C ARG A 1072 -2.99 -34.34 16.29
N ILE A 1073 -2.80 -34.43 17.60
CA ILE A 1073 -1.55 -34.93 18.20
C ILE A 1073 -1.71 -36.38 18.68
N GLY A 1074 -2.95 -36.85 18.80
CA GLY A 1074 -3.28 -38.19 19.29
C GLY A 1074 -3.44 -38.23 20.80
N ALA A 1075 -4.44 -38.98 21.26
CA ALA A 1075 -4.78 -39.07 22.69
C ALA A 1075 -3.68 -39.67 23.58
N ASN A 1076 -2.73 -40.40 22.97
CA ASN A 1076 -1.66 -41.10 23.65
C ASN A 1076 -0.30 -40.39 23.53
N SER A 1077 -0.23 -39.21 22.94
CA SER A 1077 1.05 -38.49 22.82
C SER A 1077 1.52 -37.99 24.19
N PRO A 1078 2.83 -38.07 24.48
CA PRO A 1078 3.40 -37.54 25.73
C PRO A 1078 3.03 -36.08 26.00
N GLU A 1079 2.98 -35.27 24.95
CA GLU A 1079 2.72 -33.83 24.99
C GLU A 1079 1.24 -33.54 25.32
N TYR A 1080 0.30 -34.27 24.72
CA TYR A 1080 -1.13 -34.15 25.04
C TYR A 1080 -1.42 -34.62 26.47
N ILE A 1081 -0.81 -35.75 26.88
CA ILE A 1081 -0.95 -36.26 28.25
C ILE A 1081 -0.40 -35.25 29.27
N ASP A 1082 0.74 -34.62 28.98
CA ASP A 1082 1.31 -33.58 29.84
C ASP A 1082 0.40 -32.35 29.95
N ALA A 1083 -0.10 -31.82 28.83
CA ALA A 1083 -1.03 -30.69 28.84
C ALA A 1083 -2.30 -30.98 29.67
N MET A 1084 -2.81 -32.22 29.61
CA MET A 1084 -4.02 -32.61 30.33
C MET A 1084 -3.85 -32.80 31.85
N ARG A 1085 -2.61 -32.83 32.38
CA ARG A 1085 -2.32 -32.94 33.83
C ARG A 1085 -2.59 -31.68 34.64
N TYR A 1086 -2.61 -30.52 33.97
CA TYR A 1086 -2.81 -29.23 34.62
C TYR A 1086 -4.31 -28.89 34.74
N ASP A 1087 -4.65 -27.88 35.53
CA ASP A 1087 -5.98 -27.29 35.62
C ASP A 1087 -6.06 -25.90 34.97
N ASN A 1088 -7.28 -25.37 34.88
CA ASN A 1088 -7.59 -24.02 34.38
C ASN A 1088 -8.08 -23.10 35.49
N GLN A 1089 -7.83 -23.40 36.76
CA GLN A 1089 -8.34 -22.60 37.87
C GLN A 1089 -7.32 -21.54 38.30
N THR A 1090 -6.03 -21.77 38.06
CA THR A 1090 -4.95 -20.86 38.48
C THR A 1090 -4.11 -20.37 37.29
N LEU A 1091 -3.74 -19.08 37.31
CA LEU A 1091 -2.81 -18.49 36.35
C LEU A 1091 -1.37 -18.70 36.82
N SER A 1092 -0.56 -19.39 36.02
CA SER A 1092 0.87 -19.62 36.26
C SER A 1092 1.73 -18.68 35.43
N GLN A 1093 2.93 -18.37 35.92
CA GLN A 1093 3.93 -17.62 35.15
C GLN A 1093 4.75 -18.55 34.25
N VAL A 1094 4.84 -18.23 32.97
CA VAL A 1094 5.64 -18.95 31.96
C VAL A 1094 6.42 -17.96 31.11
N ALA A 1095 7.57 -18.36 30.56
CA ALA A 1095 8.29 -17.53 29.59
C ALA A 1095 7.50 -17.45 28.27
N HIS A 1096 7.54 -16.30 27.59
CA HIS A 1096 6.92 -16.14 26.29
C HIS A 1096 7.65 -17.04 25.25
N PRO A 1097 6.93 -17.82 24.42
CA PRO A 1097 7.54 -18.79 23.51
C PRO A 1097 8.54 -18.19 22.51
N ALA A 1098 8.23 -16.98 21.99
CA ALA A 1098 9.06 -16.28 21.01
C ALA A 1098 10.02 -15.24 21.61
N ASP A 1099 9.81 -14.83 22.87
CA ASP A 1099 10.61 -13.79 23.53
C ASP A 1099 10.91 -14.22 24.95
N ARG A 1100 12.05 -14.88 25.14
CA ARG A 1100 12.42 -15.42 26.45
C ARG A 1100 12.67 -14.35 27.53
N SER A 1101 12.72 -13.06 27.15
CA SER A 1101 12.81 -11.94 28.10
C SER A 1101 11.45 -11.56 28.70
N ARG A 1102 10.35 -11.95 28.05
CA ARG A 1102 8.97 -11.65 28.47
C ARG A 1102 8.36 -12.83 29.24
N THR A 1103 7.59 -12.53 30.29
CA THR A 1103 6.84 -13.53 31.07
C THR A 1103 5.33 -13.33 30.89
N LEU A 1104 4.61 -14.44 30.74
CA LEU A 1104 3.16 -14.50 30.56
C LEU A 1104 2.49 -15.09 31.80
N ARG A 1105 1.29 -14.60 32.14
CA ARG A 1105 0.42 -15.20 33.17
C ARG A 1105 -0.72 -15.93 32.49
N VAL A 1106 -0.75 -17.27 32.57
CA VAL A 1106 -1.62 -18.10 31.72
C VAL A 1106 -2.22 -19.30 32.48
N PRO A 1107 -3.41 -19.79 32.10
CA PRO A 1107 -3.93 -21.06 32.58
C PRO A 1107 -3.22 -22.22 31.88
N LEU A 1108 -2.41 -22.99 32.60
CA LEU A 1108 -1.44 -23.92 31.97
C LEU A 1108 -2.08 -24.97 31.07
N LYS A 1109 -3.22 -25.56 31.44
CA LYS A 1109 -3.84 -26.60 30.60
C LYS A 1109 -4.36 -26.03 29.29
N ILE A 1110 -5.12 -24.93 29.29
CA ILE A 1110 -5.54 -24.26 28.05
C ILE A 1110 -4.33 -23.76 27.29
N PHE A 1111 -3.40 -23.05 27.93
CA PHE A 1111 -2.27 -22.43 27.25
C PHE A 1111 -1.36 -23.47 26.59
N LYS A 1112 -1.02 -24.58 27.27
CA LYS A 1112 -0.28 -25.68 26.65
C LYS A 1112 -1.04 -26.30 25.48
N THR A 1113 -2.36 -26.44 25.59
CA THR A 1113 -3.19 -26.92 24.46
C THR A 1113 -3.14 -25.93 23.30
N CYS A 1114 -3.22 -24.62 23.57
CA CYS A 1114 -3.07 -23.58 22.56
C CYS A 1114 -1.68 -23.65 21.91
N LEU A 1115 -0.60 -23.79 22.68
CA LEU A 1115 0.76 -23.97 22.13
C LEU A 1115 0.90 -25.23 21.27
N LEU A 1116 0.26 -26.32 21.66
CA LEU A 1116 0.23 -27.56 20.87
C LEU A 1116 -0.58 -27.41 19.57
N LEU A 1117 -1.45 -26.40 19.52
CA LEU A 1117 -2.16 -25.96 18.32
C LEU A 1117 -1.47 -24.72 17.69
N ASP A 1118 -0.24 -24.39 18.14
CA ASP A 1118 0.59 -23.22 17.80
C ASP A 1118 -0.17 -21.89 17.85
N ILE A 1119 -1.02 -21.74 18.85
CA ILE A 1119 -1.73 -20.52 19.19
C ILE A 1119 -1.05 -19.90 20.41
N VAL A 1120 -0.46 -18.72 20.23
CA VAL A 1120 0.15 -17.96 21.32
C VAL A 1120 -0.73 -16.76 21.64
N ILE A 1121 -1.41 -16.80 22.78
CA ILE A 1121 -2.18 -15.66 23.28
C ILE A 1121 -1.44 -15.06 24.47
N PRO A 1122 -1.02 -13.78 24.41
CA PRO A 1122 -0.19 -13.17 25.44
C PRO A 1122 -0.95 -12.76 26.70
N TYR A 1123 -2.24 -12.41 26.61
CA TYR A 1123 -2.99 -11.86 27.74
C TYR A 1123 -4.20 -12.73 28.11
N TRP A 1124 -4.30 -13.04 29.40
CA TRP A 1124 -5.35 -13.88 29.97
C TRP A 1124 -5.88 -13.25 31.24
N GLU A 1125 -7.18 -13.01 31.28
CA GLU A 1125 -7.87 -12.52 32.46
C GLU A 1125 -9.04 -13.44 32.79
N PHE A 1126 -9.17 -13.84 34.06
CA PHE A 1126 -10.31 -14.67 34.46
C PHE A 1126 -11.59 -13.82 34.44
N ASN A 1127 -12.57 -14.23 33.63
CA ASN A 1127 -13.77 -13.42 33.34
C ASN A 1127 -14.86 -13.50 34.43
N ARG A 1128 -14.60 -14.19 35.55
CA ARG A 1128 -15.53 -14.39 36.68
C ARG A 1128 -16.86 -15.08 36.32
N PHE A 1129 -16.95 -15.71 35.15
CA PHE A 1129 -18.13 -16.41 34.68
C PHE A 1129 -17.79 -17.87 34.35
N ASP A 1130 -17.41 -18.19 33.11
CA ASP A 1130 -17.22 -19.56 32.63
C ASP A 1130 -15.91 -19.77 31.84
N GLY A 1131 -14.90 -18.91 32.03
CA GLY A 1131 -13.62 -19.07 31.35
C GLY A 1131 -12.66 -17.90 31.48
N TYR A 1132 -11.97 -17.57 30.38
CA TYR A 1132 -10.99 -16.49 30.33
C TYR A 1132 -11.36 -15.49 29.24
N LEU A 1133 -11.24 -14.20 29.56
CA LEU A 1133 -11.10 -13.17 28.56
C LEU A 1133 -9.65 -13.20 28.08
N VAL A 1134 -9.46 -13.41 26.78
CA VAL A 1134 -8.14 -13.48 26.17
C VAL A 1134 -7.96 -12.36 25.16
N SER A 1135 -6.74 -11.83 25.06
CA SER A 1135 -6.40 -10.81 24.07
C SER A 1135 -5.02 -11.02 23.48
N SER A 1136 -4.85 -10.54 22.24
CA SER A 1136 -3.58 -10.55 21.53
C SER A 1136 -3.23 -9.17 20.96
N ASP A 1137 -1.96 -8.98 20.66
CA ASP A 1137 -1.43 -7.78 20.02
C ASP A 1137 -1.96 -7.67 18.56
N THR A 1138 -2.27 -8.82 17.93
CA THR A 1138 -2.90 -8.90 16.61
C THR A 1138 -4.31 -9.50 16.68
N ALA A 1139 -5.25 -8.99 15.89
CA ALA A 1139 -6.61 -9.55 15.82
C ALA A 1139 -6.63 -10.96 15.21
N SER A 1140 -5.67 -11.27 14.33
CA SER A 1140 -5.53 -12.56 13.65
C SER A 1140 -5.34 -13.73 14.61
N ASP A 1141 -4.60 -13.55 15.71
CA ASP A 1141 -4.38 -14.63 16.69
C ASP A 1141 -5.69 -15.03 17.39
N ILE A 1142 -6.56 -14.04 17.59
CA ILE A 1142 -7.87 -14.21 18.20
C ILE A 1142 -8.84 -14.88 17.22
N ASP A 1143 -8.81 -14.48 15.94
CA ASP A 1143 -9.55 -15.14 14.87
C ASP A 1143 -9.20 -16.63 14.80
N PHE A 1144 -7.90 -16.95 14.87
CA PHE A 1144 -7.40 -18.31 14.78
C PHE A 1144 -7.85 -19.20 15.94
N LEU A 1145 -7.81 -18.66 17.16
CA LEU A 1145 -8.26 -19.34 18.38
C LEU A 1145 -9.75 -19.72 18.32
N GLU A 1146 -10.61 -18.76 17.97
CA GLU A 1146 -12.05 -18.97 17.91
C GLU A 1146 -12.44 -19.99 16.85
N GLN A 1147 -11.89 -19.87 15.64
CA GLN A 1147 -12.22 -20.78 14.56
C GLN A 1147 -11.75 -22.21 14.84
N THR A 1148 -10.60 -22.37 15.51
CA THR A 1148 -10.13 -23.70 15.94
C THR A 1148 -11.13 -24.37 16.89
N ALA A 1149 -11.81 -23.60 17.76
CA ALA A 1149 -12.86 -24.12 18.64
C ALA A 1149 -14.17 -24.40 17.88
N LEU A 1150 -14.64 -23.48 17.02
CA LEU A 1150 -15.86 -23.67 16.21
C LEU A 1150 -15.77 -24.90 15.29
N TRP A 1151 -14.60 -25.11 14.70
CA TRP A 1151 -14.28 -26.26 13.88
C TRP A 1151 -14.52 -27.59 14.61
N SER A 1152 -13.97 -27.70 15.82
CA SER A 1152 -14.13 -28.91 16.64
C SER A 1152 -15.59 -29.20 16.97
N ARG A 1153 -16.41 -28.16 17.11
CA ARG A 1153 -17.86 -28.29 17.34
C ARG A 1153 -18.57 -28.86 16.11
N GLN A 1154 -18.30 -28.32 14.92
CA GLN A 1154 -18.90 -28.80 13.67
C GLN A 1154 -18.54 -30.26 13.39
N GLN A 1155 -17.29 -30.66 13.65
CA GLN A 1155 -16.87 -32.05 13.54
C GLN A 1155 -17.66 -32.97 14.47
N ARG A 1156 -17.79 -32.57 15.74
CA ARG A 1156 -18.59 -33.31 16.73
C ARG A 1156 -20.06 -33.44 16.30
N GLU A 1157 -20.64 -32.40 15.73
CA GLU A 1157 -22.02 -32.42 15.21
C GLU A 1157 -22.19 -33.34 14.00
N MET A 1158 -21.22 -33.36 13.08
CA MET A 1158 -21.20 -34.28 11.93
C MET A 1158 -21.04 -35.74 12.34
N THR A 1159 -20.10 -36.06 13.24
CA THR A 1159 -19.93 -37.43 13.76
C THR A 1159 -21.19 -37.91 14.49
N ASN A 1160 -21.83 -37.02 15.26
CA ASN A 1160 -23.09 -37.33 15.92
C ASN A 1160 -24.27 -37.48 14.94
N ALA A 1161 -24.25 -36.82 13.77
CA ALA A 1161 -25.26 -36.96 12.73
C ALA A 1161 -25.11 -38.27 11.95
N GLU A 1162 -23.88 -38.71 11.70
CA GLU A 1162 -23.56 -40.04 11.14
C GLU A 1162 -23.87 -41.17 12.13
N ASP A 1163 -23.60 -40.98 13.42
CA ASP A 1163 -24.02 -41.90 14.49
C ASP A 1163 -25.54 -41.96 14.64
N ARG A 1164 -26.25 -40.84 14.46
CA ARG A 1164 -27.74 -40.82 14.46
C ARG A 1164 -28.33 -41.44 13.20
N SER A 1165 -27.71 -41.28 12.02
CA SER A 1165 -28.18 -41.92 10.79
C SER A 1165 -27.91 -43.44 10.78
N SER A 1166 -26.79 -43.86 11.36
CA SER A 1166 -26.47 -45.28 11.58
C SER A 1166 -27.30 -45.91 12.70
N LEU A 1167 -27.62 -45.20 13.80
CA LEU A 1167 -28.59 -45.64 14.81
C LEU A 1167 -30.04 -45.67 14.29
N ALA A 1168 -30.40 -44.78 13.35
CA ALA A 1168 -31.69 -44.82 12.65
C ALA A 1168 -31.78 -46.00 11.67
N GLN A 1169 -30.69 -46.37 11.00
CA GLN A 1169 -30.64 -47.58 10.18
C GLN A 1169 -30.62 -48.87 11.01
N VAL A 1170 -29.97 -48.88 12.18
CA VAL A 1170 -29.96 -50.04 13.09
C VAL A 1170 -31.30 -50.23 13.82
N SER A 1171 -32.04 -49.14 14.11
CA SER A 1171 -33.39 -49.24 14.68
C SER A 1171 -34.45 -49.72 13.67
N HIS A 1172 -34.28 -49.45 12.38
CA HIS A 1172 -35.13 -50.01 11.31
C HIS A 1172 -34.90 -51.50 11.02
N VAL A 1173 -33.74 -52.07 11.40
CA VAL A 1173 -33.45 -53.51 11.23
C VAL A 1173 -33.93 -54.35 12.43
N ARG A 1174 -34.21 -53.75 13.60
CA ARG A 1174 -34.73 -54.46 14.78
C ARG A 1174 -36.26 -54.56 14.88
N THR A 1175 -37.01 -53.88 14.02
CA THR A 1175 -38.48 -54.02 13.89
C THR A 1175 -38.94 -54.93 12.74
N ARG A 1176 -38.01 -55.64 12.09
CA ARG A 1176 -38.31 -56.78 11.20
C ARG A 1176 -37.56 -58.03 11.64
N ARG A 1177 -37.97 -58.58 12.79
CA ARG A 1177 -37.93 -60.01 13.09
C ARG A 1177 -39.10 -60.37 13.98
#